data_AF-A0A2T7Q3K8-F1
#
_entry.id   AF-A0A2T7Q3K8-F1
#
_cell.length_a   1.000
_cell.length_b   1.000
_cell.length_c   1.000
_cell.angle_alpha   90.00
_cell.angle_beta   90.00
_cell.angle_gamma   90.00
#
_symmetry.space_group_name_H-M   'P 1'
#
loop_
_entity.id
_entity.type
_entity.pdbx_description
1 polymer ?
#
loop_
_entity_poly.entity_id
_entity_poly.type
_entity_poly.pdbx_seq_one_letter_code
_entity_poly.pdbx_strand_id
1 'polypeptide(L)'
;MYCGADDLIFNHNNRNDMGVFKIMLKTTYLSLLLFFEAYGNGLPIDGKATRETVYLYKNLVELSKSGQFLFGHQDALAYGVGWKSIPGKSDIKEVTGDHPALCGWDLAGIETGSPVNITGVPFTEIKQHTVEGYERGEIITYSWHMMNPLTGGAAWDAKKGTVSSVLPGHEKHEIYRHWLDAVAGFMLSLKDKDGVSIPVILRPFHELNGNWFWWGGKNTTPGEYKQLWQFTVSYLRDEKNVHNVLYAFNTDVFKSENEFLQRYPGNEWVDIVGFDIYQQKHHSNQSFARKLGKGLAMLNAIALQQNKIPALTEFGYNKLPDDKWWTQVFSETVKKHRLAYAMSWRNSGTTEYYAPYAGQQSAEDFRSFYHSGIALFSKEARRRKMYQSTDSSTVKVFETNITMDDGIALSTRIFLPDTNKAFAAVLIRTPYNKELEMWIDKRFLSNNIAIIIQDVRGKYKSGGAFYPFANERADGLSTLRWIRKQPWSNGIVGGWGVSYMGYTQWVIADSLDAAAPLLTSDDMYSFIYPDGVLSLQSAFLWGYANAAKSGEDMSAERVRQRLSRLPLSVAADSIAFLLDWLKHEKRDGYWDKLQFHGPITSPVISIAGWYDIFLKGQLNGMQQLAKEGNPQNKYIIGPWAHGLTGYKNDYGGEKRTGSYGQMSFEYMLSALKGRSVHLPPPLKESRFNLFIMERNEYAGSDVWPPEETTSVPYYLQADHSLSIQPPAKSKIYAYTYDPSDPYPNYGGTFLGDSVGPALQNRNISRTDQVNFETPAFEEPLILLGPISASLWLSGNTDCSDIIVCLEDVFPNGKIINIQEGASKVFFKGKEAQKQDISVWATGYQLNPGHKLRVTICPSRFPRFNRSLNTCEPIYEAKQVHKATQKIHVGPGTPSGIYLPVYTFNKPK
;
A
#
# COMPACT_ATOMS: atom_id res chain seq x y z
N MET A 1 1.44 -5.59 -43.66
CA MET A 1 0.75 -6.23 -44.79
C MET A 1 0.47 -7.67 -44.35
N TYR A 2 -0.81 -8.01 -44.16
CA TYR A 2 -1.44 -9.32 -43.90
C TYR A 2 -0.99 -10.29 -42.78
N CYS A 3 -2.01 -10.67 -41.98
CA CYS A 3 -2.30 -11.91 -41.22
C CYS A 3 -1.30 -12.49 -40.19
N GLY A 4 -1.72 -13.09 -39.07
CA GLY A 4 -3.06 -13.57 -38.70
C GLY A 4 -3.21 -13.84 -37.19
N ALA A 5 -4.47 -13.91 -36.78
CA ALA A 5 -4.96 -14.32 -35.48
C ALA A 5 -4.91 -15.85 -35.35
N ASP A 6 -4.73 -16.35 -34.12
CA ASP A 6 -5.30 -17.62 -33.69
C ASP A 6 -5.65 -17.56 -32.20
N ASP A 7 -6.93 -17.86 -31.95
CA ASP A 7 -7.66 -17.90 -30.69
C ASP A 7 -7.39 -19.21 -29.93
N LEU A 8 -7.30 -19.13 -28.60
CA LEU A 8 -7.43 -20.30 -27.71
C LEU A 8 -8.82 -20.28 -27.04
N ILE A 9 -9.71 -21.08 -27.62
CA ILE A 9 -11.02 -21.46 -27.07
C ILE A 9 -10.81 -22.57 -26.03
N PHE A 10 -11.20 -22.36 -24.78
CA PHE A 10 -11.29 -23.44 -23.77
C PHE A 10 -12.66 -24.10 -23.80
N ASN A 11 -12.67 -25.38 -24.17
CA ASN A 11 -13.85 -26.24 -24.25
C ASN A 11 -14.08 -26.97 -22.92
N HIS A 12 -15.36 -27.21 -22.59
CA HIS A 12 -15.84 -27.92 -21.41
C HIS A 12 -15.50 -29.43 -21.41
N ASN A 13 -15.46 -29.99 -20.19
CA ASN A 13 -15.35 -31.42 -19.81
C ASN A 13 -13.95 -31.98 -19.56
N ASN A 14 -13.54 -32.00 -18.28
CA ASN A 14 -13.08 -33.25 -17.65
C ASN A 14 -13.10 -33.15 -16.11
N ARG A 15 -13.85 -34.08 -15.50
CA ARG A 15 -13.82 -34.36 -14.06
C ARG A 15 -12.60 -35.26 -13.81
N ASN A 16 -11.57 -34.73 -13.17
CA ASN A 16 -10.63 -35.42 -12.27
C ASN A 16 -9.42 -34.50 -12.03
N ASP A 17 -9.49 -33.67 -11.00
CA ASP A 17 -8.30 -33.13 -10.30
C ASP A 17 -8.71 -32.53 -8.95
N MET A 18 -8.97 -33.42 -7.98
CA MET A 18 -9.31 -33.08 -6.59
C MET A 18 -8.07 -32.84 -5.68
N GLY A 19 -6.89 -32.59 -6.26
CA GLY A 19 -5.64 -32.35 -5.50
C GLY A 19 -5.24 -30.87 -5.35
N VAL A 20 -5.68 -30.00 -6.26
CA VAL A 20 -5.22 -28.60 -6.35
C VAL A 20 -6.25 -27.60 -5.78
N PHE A 21 -7.47 -28.06 -5.48
CA PHE A 21 -8.59 -27.21 -5.05
C PHE A 21 -8.64 -26.88 -3.54
N LYS A 22 -7.74 -27.42 -2.71
CA LYS A 22 -7.71 -27.16 -1.26
C LYS A 22 -6.82 -25.99 -0.82
N ILE A 23 -5.98 -25.45 -1.71
CA ILE A 23 -5.05 -24.34 -1.38
C ILE A 23 -5.58 -22.98 -1.82
N MET A 24 -6.62 -22.93 -2.65
CA MET A 24 -7.31 -21.69 -3.08
C MET A 24 -8.36 -21.16 -2.09
N LEU A 25 -8.49 -21.78 -0.91
CA LEU A 25 -9.63 -21.59 0.01
C LEU A 25 -9.38 -20.62 1.18
N LYS A 26 -8.33 -19.79 1.13
CA LYS A 26 -8.02 -18.79 2.19
C LYS A 26 -8.10 -17.32 1.75
N THR A 27 -8.41 -17.03 0.50
CA THR A 27 -8.19 -15.69 -0.08
C THR A 27 -9.38 -14.72 0.00
N THR A 28 -10.55 -15.10 0.48
CA THR A 28 -11.72 -14.19 0.54
C THR A 28 -11.97 -13.58 1.93
N TYR A 29 -11.35 -14.12 2.99
CA TYR A 29 -11.28 -13.46 4.31
C TYR A 29 -10.08 -12.50 4.43
N LEU A 30 -9.14 -12.59 3.49
CA LEU A 30 -7.87 -11.85 3.49
C LEU A 30 -7.92 -10.52 2.72
N SER A 31 -8.95 -10.29 1.92
CA SER A 31 -9.11 -9.09 1.10
C SER A 31 -9.49 -7.84 1.91
N LEU A 32 -9.85 -7.98 3.18
CA LEU A 32 -9.96 -6.91 4.18
C LEU A 32 -8.68 -6.72 5.03
N LEU A 33 -7.72 -7.64 4.93
CA LEU A 33 -6.47 -7.69 5.71
C LEU A 33 -5.22 -7.22 4.94
N LEU A 34 -5.28 -7.17 3.60
CA LEU A 34 -4.20 -6.65 2.77
C LEU A 34 -4.43 -5.15 2.50
N PHE A 35 -4.10 -4.30 3.47
CA PHE A 35 -4.21 -2.85 3.38
C PHE A 35 -2.87 -2.24 3.82
N PHE A 36 -2.30 -1.39 2.95
CA PHE A 36 -1.07 -0.60 3.11
C PHE A 36 0.27 -1.30 2.86
N GLU A 37 0.61 -1.44 1.57
CA GLU A 37 1.98 -1.19 1.11
C GLU A 37 2.02 0.22 0.50
N ALA A 38 2.51 1.19 1.29
CA ALA A 38 2.89 2.53 0.86
C ALA A 38 3.87 3.06 1.92
N TYR A 39 5.17 2.96 1.58
CA TYR A 39 6.34 2.79 2.46
C TYR A 39 6.38 1.42 3.14
N GLY A 40 7.52 0.71 2.98
CA GLY A 40 7.65 -0.68 3.36
C GLY A 40 7.18 -0.97 4.76
N ASN A 41 6.77 -2.21 4.97
CA ASN A 41 6.25 -2.77 6.23
C ASN A 41 7.06 -2.48 7.50
N GLY A 42 8.15 -1.69 7.49
CA GLY A 42 8.99 -1.41 8.65
C GLY A 42 9.57 -2.70 9.23
N LEU A 43 9.57 -3.76 8.42
CA LEU A 43 9.85 -5.14 8.80
C LEU A 43 10.71 -5.78 7.70
N PRO A 44 11.57 -6.74 8.06
CA PRO A 44 12.30 -7.57 7.10
C PRO A 44 11.38 -8.32 6.14
N ILE A 45 11.93 -8.85 5.04
CA ILE A 45 11.20 -9.73 4.11
C ILE A 45 10.75 -11.05 4.77
N ASP A 46 11.34 -11.40 5.91
CA ASP A 46 10.92 -12.53 6.72
C ASP A 46 9.91 -12.08 7.78
N GLY A 47 8.64 -12.43 7.57
CA GLY A 47 7.56 -12.16 8.52
C GLY A 47 7.68 -12.92 9.85
N LYS A 48 8.61 -13.89 9.95
CA LYS A 48 8.96 -14.63 11.17
C LYS A 48 10.34 -14.25 11.72
N ALA A 49 10.97 -13.20 11.19
CA ALA A 49 12.27 -12.74 11.64
C ALA A 49 12.32 -12.63 13.18
N THR A 50 13.44 -13.03 13.77
CA THR A 50 13.62 -12.87 15.22
C THR A 50 13.49 -11.41 15.62
N ARG A 51 13.09 -11.17 16.86
CA ARG A 51 12.88 -9.82 17.39
C ARG A 51 14.12 -8.93 17.18
N GLU A 52 15.30 -9.47 17.45
CA GLU A 52 16.59 -8.79 17.31
C GLU A 52 16.91 -8.50 15.83
N THR A 53 16.51 -9.39 14.90
CA THR A 53 16.64 -9.15 13.45
C THR A 53 15.70 -8.06 12.95
N VAL A 54 14.47 -8.00 13.48
CA VAL A 54 13.54 -6.89 13.21
C VAL A 54 14.13 -5.57 13.70
N TYR A 55 14.75 -5.55 14.88
CA TYR A 55 15.40 -4.34 15.40
C TYR A 55 16.62 -3.94 14.57
N LEU A 56 17.45 -4.90 14.18
CA LEU A 56 18.57 -4.65 13.26
C LEU A 56 18.09 -3.96 11.98
N TYR A 57 17.06 -4.52 11.33
CA TYR A 57 16.47 -3.96 10.13
C TYR A 57 15.98 -2.52 10.33
N LYS A 58 15.16 -2.28 11.36
CA LYS A 58 14.61 -0.96 11.66
C LYS A 58 15.70 0.07 11.93
N ASN A 59 16.71 -0.31 12.71
CA ASN A 59 17.80 0.60 13.05
C ASN A 59 18.71 0.88 11.86
N LEU A 60 18.89 -0.07 10.93
CA LEU A 60 19.56 0.18 9.64
C LEU A 60 18.75 1.11 8.74
N VAL A 61 17.42 0.96 8.69
CA VAL A 61 16.53 1.89 7.97
C VAL A 61 16.68 3.31 8.53
N GLU A 62 16.57 3.48 9.84
CA GLU A 62 16.69 4.81 10.47
C GLU A 62 18.09 5.40 10.30
N LEU A 63 19.14 4.57 10.44
CA LEU A 63 20.50 5.04 10.23
C LEU A 63 20.71 5.54 8.80
N SER A 64 20.18 4.82 7.79
CA SER A 64 20.33 5.22 6.39
C SER A 64 19.80 6.64 6.12
N LYS A 65 18.81 7.10 6.89
CA LYS A 65 18.24 8.45 6.78
C LYS A 65 19.10 9.53 7.45
N SER A 66 19.92 9.16 8.44
CA SER A 66 20.64 10.11 9.29
C SER A 66 21.76 10.89 8.56
N GLY A 67 22.34 10.31 7.50
CA GLY A 67 23.54 10.85 6.83
C GLY A 67 24.86 10.42 7.47
N GLN A 68 24.78 9.61 8.53
CA GLN A 68 25.87 8.80 9.04
C GLN A 68 25.73 7.37 8.52
N PHE A 69 26.82 6.60 8.54
CA PHE A 69 26.82 5.18 8.15
C PHE A 69 27.75 4.38 9.05
N LEU A 70 27.55 3.06 9.16
CA LEU A 70 28.47 2.18 9.88
C LEU A 70 29.70 1.89 9.02
N PHE A 71 30.90 2.09 9.56
CA PHE A 71 32.13 1.66 8.93
C PHE A 71 32.36 0.18 9.18
N GLY A 72 32.55 -0.60 8.12
CA GLY A 72 32.85 -2.02 8.20
C GLY A 72 34.24 -2.38 7.69
N HIS A 73 34.73 -3.55 8.09
CA HIS A 73 35.98 -4.11 7.58
C HIS A 73 35.90 -5.65 7.52
N GLN A 74 36.28 -6.21 6.37
CA GLN A 74 36.31 -7.66 6.15
C GLN A 74 37.45 -8.32 6.95
N ASP A 75 37.18 -9.46 7.60
CA ASP A 75 38.11 -10.29 8.38
C ASP A 75 38.87 -9.53 9.52
N ALA A 76 38.32 -8.39 9.95
CA ALA A 76 39.00 -7.38 10.76
C ALA A 76 39.51 -7.83 12.15
N LEU A 77 39.03 -8.97 12.64
CA LEU A 77 39.35 -9.55 13.95
C LEU A 77 40.20 -10.82 13.87
N ALA A 78 40.33 -11.41 12.67
CA ALA A 78 41.08 -12.66 12.49
C ALA A 78 42.55 -12.41 12.13
N TYR A 79 42.83 -11.41 11.29
CA TYR A 79 44.20 -11.08 10.88
C TYR A 79 44.29 -9.64 10.34
N GLY A 80 45.52 -9.18 10.14
CA GLY A 80 45.82 -7.87 9.56
C GLY A 80 47.30 -7.76 9.18
N VAL A 81 47.79 -6.53 8.99
CA VAL A 81 49.18 -6.35 8.57
C VAL A 81 50.15 -6.69 9.71
N GLY A 82 50.86 -7.82 9.57
CA GLY A 82 51.88 -8.25 10.53
C GLY A 82 51.33 -9.02 11.73
N TRP A 83 50.06 -9.46 11.71
CA TRP A 83 49.49 -10.28 12.78
C TRP A 83 48.37 -11.20 12.29
N LYS A 84 48.16 -12.30 13.02
CA LYS A 84 47.09 -13.28 12.77
C LYS A 84 46.69 -13.97 14.08
N SER A 85 45.39 -14.19 14.26
CA SER A 85 44.78 -14.91 15.40
C SER A 85 45.19 -14.38 16.77
N ILE A 86 45.26 -13.05 16.93
CA ILE A 86 45.51 -12.39 18.22
C ILE A 86 44.18 -11.83 18.76
N PRO A 87 43.66 -12.36 19.89
CA PRO A 87 42.36 -11.95 20.43
C PRO A 87 42.20 -10.44 20.60
N GLY A 88 41.12 -9.89 20.04
CA GLY A 88 40.76 -8.47 20.17
C GLY A 88 41.68 -7.47 19.46
N LYS A 89 42.65 -7.95 18.67
CA LYS A 89 43.49 -7.11 17.79
C LYS A 89 42.73 -6.79 16.49
N SER A 90 42.95 -5.60 15.97
CA SER A 90 42.39 -5.12 14.69
C SER A 90 43.21 -3.93 14.21
N ASP A 91 43.56 -3.87 12.93
CA ASP A 91 44.28 -2.71 12.36
C ASP A 91 43.49 -1.41 12.59
N ILE A 92 42.16 -1.47 12.45
CA ILE A 92 41.24 -0.34 12.70
C ILE A 92 41.35 0.15 14.14
N LYS A 93 41.38 -0.79 15.10
CA LYS A 93 41.48 -0.48 16.53
C LYS A 93 42.85 0.06 16.92
N GLU A 94 43.92 -0.43 16.31
CA GLU A 94 45.26 0.13 16.55
C GLU A 94 45.39 1.57 16.01
N VAL A 95 44.70 1.91 14.93
CA VAL A 95 44.71 3.27 14.38
C VAL A 95 43.77 4.22 15.15
N THR A 96 42.54 3.80 15.45
CA THR A 96 41.47 4.68 15.95
C THR A 96 41.17 4.53 17.45
N GLY A 97 41.63 3.45 18.09
CA GLY A 97 41.21 3.07 19.44
C GLY A 97 39.79 2.49 19.51
N ASP A 98 39.16 2.18 18.37
CA ASP A 98 37.84 1.55 18.28
C ASP A 98 37.79 0.45 17.20
N HIS A 99 36.88 -0.51 17.34
CA HIS A 99 36.67 -1.56 16.33
C HIS A 99 35.75 -1.07 15.20
N PRO A 100 35.78 -1.68 14.00
CA PRO A 100 34.76 -1.40 12.98
C PRO A 100 33.36 -1.71 13.54
N ALA A 101 32.35 -0.95 13.10
CA ALA A 101 30.96 -1.18 13.48
C ALA A 101 30.33 -2.38 12.78
N LEU A 102 30.93 -2.84 11.68
CA LEU A 102 30.49 -4.00 10.92
C LEU A 102 31.67 -4.89 10.56
N CYS A 103 31.56 -6.18 10.86
CA CYS A 103 32.59 -7.19 10.56
C CYS A 103 32.08 -8.14 9.48
N GLY A 104 32.84 -8.25 8.39
CA GLY A 104 32.57 -9.16 7.29
C GLY A 104 33.34 -10.48 7.42
N TRP A 105 32.71 -11.59 7.03
CA TRP A 105 33.29 -12.94 6.98
C TRP A 105 32.89 -13.66 5.71
N ASP A 106 33.66 -14.65 5.28
CA ASP A 106 33.30 -15.50 4.14
C ASP A 106 32.97 -16.94 4.56
N LEU A 107 31.91 -17.49 3.96
CA LEU A 107 31.42 -18.84 4.23
C LEU A 107 32.00 -19.93 3.31
N ALA A 108 32.77 -19.58 2.29
CA ALA A 108 33.30 -20.55 1.34
C ALA A 108 34.16 -21.61 2.02
N GLY A 109 33.90 -22.87 1.70
CA GLY A 109 34.45 -24.05 2.38
C GLY A 109 33.43 -24.74 3.29
N ILE A 110 32.38 -24.04 3.74
CA ILE A 110 31.33 -24.64 4.56
C ILE A 110 30.54 -25.69 3.78
N GLU A 111 30.40 -25.47 2.46
CA GLU A 111 29.70 -26.35 1.53
C GLU A 111 30.35 -27.73 1.36
N THR A 112 31.64 -27.85 1.66
CA THR A 112 32.40 -29.10 1.59
C THR A 112 32.73 -29.67 2.97
N GLY A 113 32.24 -29.05 4.05
CA GLY A 113 32.57 -29.44 5.42
C GLY A 113 34.02 -29.12 5.82
N SER A 114 34.68 -28.19 5.12
CA SER A 114 36.01 -27.71 5.51
C SER A 114 35.99 -27.10 6.91
N PRO A 115 37.01 -27.34 7.76
CA PRO A 115 37.10 -26.68 9.07
C PRO A 115 37.46 -25.19 8.98
N VAL A 116 37.98 -24.73 7.83
CA VAL A 116 38.42 -23.35 7.59
C VAL A 116 37.73 -22.78 6.35
N ASN A 117 37.58 -21.45 6.31
CA ASN A 117 37.06 -20.75 5.14
C ASN A 117 38.14 -20.54 4.05
N ILE A 118 37.76 -19.86 2.96
CA ILE A 118 38.65 -19.52 1.82
C ILE A 118 39.88 -18.69 2.19
N THR A 119 39.86 -17.96 3.31
CA THR A 119 41.00 -17.17 3.80
C THR A 119 41.84 -17.93 4.86
N GLY A 120 41.48 -19.19 5.13
CA GLY A 120 42.17 -20.06 6.08
C GLY A 120 41.85 -19.73 7.53
N VAL A 121 40.72 -19.08 7.81
CA VAL A 121 40.22 -18.82 9.17
C VAL A 121 39.28 -19.96 9.58
N PRO A 122 39.50 -20.62 10.73
CA PRO A 122 38.59 -21.65 11.22
C PRO A 122 37.15 -21.16 11.40
N PHE A 123 36.15 -21.95 11.00
CA PHE A 123 34.74 -21.60 11.22
C PHE A 123 34.38 -21.46 12.71
N THR A 124 35.12 -22.16 13.58
CA THR A 124 35.02 -22.00 15.04
C THR A 124 35.47 -20.61 15.49
N GLU A 125 36.54 -20.07 14.90
CA GLU A 125 37.01 -18.70 15.16
C GLU A 125 36.05 -17.67 14.58
N ILE A 126 35.56 -17.86 13.34
CA ILE A 126 34.55 -16.98 12.74
C ILE A 126 33.30 -16.89 13.62
N LYS A 127 32.80 -18.02 14.12
CA LYS A 127 31.68 -18.06 15.04
C LYS A 127 32.00 -17.35 16.36
N GLN A 128 33.18 -17.58 16.93
CA GLN A 128 33.61 -16.88 18.14
C GLN A 128 33.63 -15.36 17.93
N HIS A 129 34.26 -14.87 16.86
CA HIS A 129 34.31 -13.44 16.54
C HIS A 129 32.93 -12.84 16.24
N THR A 130 32.01 -13.64 15.71
CA THR A 130 30.61 -13.25 15.50
C THR A 130 29.91 -12.98 16.83
N VAL A 131 30.07 -13.88 17.80
CA VAL A 131 29.52 -13.69 19.16
C VAL A 131 30.16 -12.47 19.83
N GLU A 132 31.49 -12.38 19.79
CA GLU A 132 32.22 -11.26 20.39
C GLU A 132 31.85 -9.90 19.76
N GLY A 133 31.66 -9.84 18.44
CA GLY A 133 31.22 -8.64 17.74
C GLY A 133 29.80 -8.26 18.09
N TYR A 134 28.87 -9.22 18.09
CA TYR A 134 27.49 -9.02 18.53
C TYR A 134 27.41 -8.46 19.96
N GLU A 135 28.17 -9.04 20.90
CA GLU A 135 28.23 -8.57 22.30
C GLU A 135 28.78 -7.15 22.44
N ARG A 136 29.68 -6.74 21.53
CA ARG A 136 30.16 -5.36 21.45
C ARG A 136 29.17 -4.41 20.78
N GLY A 137 28.13 -4.90 20.11
CA GLY A 137 27.14 -4.12 19.38
C GLY A 137 27.46 -3.91 17.90
N GLU A 138 28.40 -4.68 17.35
CA GLU A 138 28.81 -4.65 15.94
C GLU A 138 27.84 -5.48 15.09
N ILE A 139 27.70 -5.11 13.82
CA ILE A 139 26.92 -5.84 12.82
C ILE A 139 27.79 -6.90 12.14
N ILE A 140 27.22 -8.08 11.92
CA ILE A 140 27.91 -9.18 11.26
C ILE A 140 27.33 -9.40 9.87
N THR A 141 28.19 -9.45 8.86
CA THR A 141 27.80 -9.78 7.48
C THR A 141 28.61 -10.96 6.96
N TYR A 142 27.97 -11.81 6.14
CA TYR A 142 28.60 -12.95 5.49
C TYR A 142 28.50 -12.84 3.98
N SER A 143 29.63 -12.97 3.29
CA SER A 143 29.69 -13.33 1.87
C SER A 143 29.87 -14.84 1.72
N TRP A 144 29.66 -15.35 0.51
CA TRP A 144 29.85 -16.77 0.23
C TRP A 144 30.46 -16.96 -1.16
N HIS A 145 31.78 -17.12 -1.20
CA HIS A 145 32.52 -17.49 -2.41
C HIS A 145 32.42 -18.99 -2.70
N MET A 146 31.19 -19.50 -2.79
CA MET A 146 30.95 -20.93 -2.86
C MET A 146 31.57 -21.57 -4.10
N MET A 147 32.08 -22.80 -3.93
CA MET A 147 32.61 -23.60 -5.02
C MET A 147 31.60 -23.74 -6.18
N ASN A 148 32.10 -24.07 -7.37
CA ASN A 148 31.23 -24.36 -8.51
C ASN A 148 30.66 -25.78 -8.35
N PRO A 149 29.34 -25.97 -8.15
CA PRO A 149 28.73 -27.29 -7.92
C PRO A 149 28.74 -28.19 -9.17
N LEU A 150 28.86 -27.60 -10.36
CA LEU A 150 28.91 -28.34 -11.62
C LEU A 150 30.29 -28.96 -11.85
N THR A 151 31.36 -28.20 -11.60
CA THR A 151 32.74 -28.60 -11.92
C THR A 151 33.55 -29.07 -10.72
N GLY A 152 33.14 -28.71 -9.49
CA GLY A 152 33.96 -28.85 -8.29
C GLY A 152 35.09 -27.81 -8.20
N GLY A 153 35.11 -26.81 -9.07
CA GLY A 153 36.09 -25.72 -9.06
C GLY A 153 35.78 -24.63 -8.02
N ALA A 154 36.59 -23.58 -8.00
CA ALA A 154 36.37 -22.40 -7.15
C ALA A 154 35.20 -21.53 -7.68
N ALA A 155 34.78 -20.52 -6.90
CA ALA A 155 33.72 -19.58 -7.28
C ALA A 155 33.93 -18.90 -8.64
N TRP A 156 35.20 -18.65 -8.99
CA TRP A 156 35.62 -18.02 -10.25
C TRP A 156 35.70 -18.97 -11.46
N ASP A 157 35.36 -20.25 -11.28
CA ASP A 157 35.16 -21.15 -12.41
C ASP A 157 33.83 -20.83 -13.11
N ALA A 158 33.88 -19.86 -14.02
CA ALA A 158 32.76 -19.27 -14.76
C ALA A 158 32.08 -20.21 -15.79
N LYS A 159 31.92 -21.49 -15.47
CA LYS A 159 31.27 -22.47 -16.36
C LYS A 159 29.78 -22.15 -16.57
N LYS A 160 29.41 -21.87 -17.82
CA LYS A 160 28.00 -21.72 -18.24
C LYS A 160 27.19 -22.98 -17.95
N GLY A 161 25.94 -22.79 -17.54
CA GLY A 161 25.03 -23.87 -17.15
C GLY A 161 25.15 -24.31 -15.69
N THR A 162 26.06 -23.72 -14.92
CA THR A 162 26.19 -24.04 -13.48
C THR A 162 24.92 -23.67 -12.72
N VAL A 163 24.34 -22.48 -12.93
CA VAL A 163 23.10 -22.07 -12.24
C VAL A 163 21.93 -22.98 -12.62
N SER A 164 21.71 -23.24 -13.91
CA SER A 164 20.63 -24.15 -14.32
C SER A 164 20.77 -25.53 -13.70
N SER A 165 22.00 -26.06 -13.58
CA SER A 165 22.23 -27.38 -12.98
C SER A 165 21.82 -27.49 -11.50
N VAL A 166 21.77 -26.38 -10.75
CA VAL A 166 21.39 -26.38 -9.31
C VAL A 166 19.93 -26.00 -9.04
N LEU A 167 19.17 -25.60 -10.07
CA LEU A 167 17.75 -25.29 -9.90
C LEU A 167 16.93 -26.58 -9.63
N PRO A 168 15.75 -26.47 -8.99
CA PRO A 168 14.89 -27.63 -8.72
C PRO A 168 14.65 -28.50 -9.96
N GLY A 169 14.91 -29.81 -9.84
CA GLY A 169 14.74 -30.78 -10.92
C GLY A 169 15.98 -31.03 -11.79
N HIS A 170 17.13 -30.39 -11.50
CA HIS A 170 18.38 -30.55 -12.28
C HIS A 170 19.48 -31.31 -11.52
N GLU A 171 20.53 -31.74 -12.24
CA GLU A 171 21.46 -32.78 -11.74
C GLU A 171 22.34 -32.39 -10.54
N LYS A 172 22.50 -31.09 -10.24
CA LYS A 172 23.27 -30.58 -9.09
C LYS A 172 22.40 -30.00 -7.99
N HIS A 173 21.08 -30.06 -8.12
CA HIS A 173 20.15 -29.51 -7.15
C HIS A 173 20.37 -30.07 -5.73
N GLU A 174 20.54 -31.38 -5.62
CA GLU A 174 20.75 -32.05 -4.33
C GLU A 174 22.07 -31.66 -3.65
N ILE A 175 23.13 -31.48 -4.44
CA ILE A 175 24.41 -30.97 -3.93
C ILE A 175 24.20 -29.55 -3.39
N TYR A 176 23.47 -28.71 -4.11
CA TYR A 176 23.19 -27.35 -3.68
C TYR A 176 22.32 -27.30 -2.41
N ARG A 177 21.32 -28.17 -2.28
CA ARG A 177 20.54 -28.32 -1.03
C ARG A 177 21.41 -28.71 0.16
N HIS A 178 22.33 -29.66 -0.03
CA HIS A 178 23.26 -30.05 1.02
C HIS A 178 24.18 -28.88 1.45
N TRP A 179 24.59 -28.04 0.51
CA TRP A 179 25.35 -26.83 0.82
C TRP A 179 24.53 -25.81 1.61
N LEU A 180 23.26 -25.62 1.23
CA LEU A 180 22.33 -24.79 1.99
C LEU A 180 22.03 -25.35 3.38
N ASP A 181 22.03 -26.67 3.56
CA ASP A 181 21.90 -27.30 4.88
C ASP A 181 23.08 -26.93 5.78
N ALA A 182 24.31 -26.93 5.25
CA ALA A 182 25.50 -26.53 5.99
C ALA A 182 25.44 -25.04 6.40
N VAL A 183 25.02 -24.16 5.49
CA VAL A 183 24.80 -22.73 5.79
C VAL A 183 23.70 -22.57 6.84
N ALA A 184 22.56 -23.23 6.68
CA ALA A 184 21.46 -23.17 7.65
C ALA A 184 21.90 -23.64 9.04
N GLY A 185 22.63 -24.76 9.11
CA GLY A 185 23.20 -25.29 10.35
C GLY A 185 24.12 -24.28 11.03
N PHE A 186 24.98 -23.61 10.25
CA PHE A 186 25.85 -22.56 10.78
C PHE A 186 25.06 -21.37 11.32
N MET A 187 24.12 -20.81 10.54
CA MET A 187 23.29 -19.67 10.92
C MET A 187 22.45 -19.94 12.17
N LEU A 188 21.85 -21.13 12.28
CA LEU A 188 21.09 -21.55 13.46
C LEU A 188 21.97 -21.74 14.69
N SER A 189 23.26 -22.05 14.49
CA SER A 189 24.23 -22.20 15.58
C SER A 189 24.71 -20.87 16.15
N LEU A 190 24.49 -19.74 15.44
CA LEU A 190 24.88 -18.40 15.88
C LEU A 190 23.96 -17.93 17.01
N LYS A 191 24.37 -18.25 18.23
CA LYS A 191 23.65 -17.94 19.46
C LYS A 191 24.54 -17.12 20.38
N ASP A 192 23.94 -16.17 21.10
CA ASP A 192 24.60 -15.52 22.22
C ASP A 192 24.67 -16.46 23.44
N LYS A 193 25.27 -15.97 24.53
CA LYS A 193 25.40 -16.70 25.80
C LYS A 193 24.06 -17.15 26.42
N ASP A 194 22.96 -16.50 26.06
CA ASP A 194 21.61 -16.75 26.58
C ASP A 194 20.81 -17.66 25.61
N GLY A 195 21.42 -18.12 24.51
CA GLY A 195 20.80 -18.99 23.51
C GLY A 195 19.94 -18.24 22.47
N VAL A 196 19.95 -16.91 22.48
CA VAL A 196 19.20 -16.06 21.54
C VAL A 196 19.93 -16.05 20.20
N SER A 197 19.18 -16.15 19.10
CA SER A 197 19.78 -16.11 17.76
C SER A 197 20.40 -14.74 17.48
N ILE A 198 21.65 -14.74 17.02
CA ILE A 198 22.36 -13.53 16.61
C ILE A 198 21.89 -13.11 15.21
N PRO A 199 21.39 -11.88 15.02
CA PRO A 199 21.04 -11.36 13.70
C PRO A 199 22.26 -11.14 12.82
N VAL A 200 22.17 -11.52 11.55
CA VAL A 200 23.27 -11.37 10.58
C VAL A 200 22.76 -10.92 9.22
N ILE A 201 23.65 -10.33 8.42
CA ILE A 201 23.37 -10.03 7.01
C ILE A 201 24.01 -11.13 6.15
N LEU A 202 23.25 -11.74 5.25
CA LEU A 202 23.76 -12.68 4.25
C LEU A 202 23.77 -11.99 2.89
N ARG A 203 24.96 -11.95 2.26
CA ARG A 203 25.21 -11.37 0.94
C ARG A 203 25.69 -12.48 -0.02
N PRO A 204 24.80 -13.42 -0.43
CA PRO A 204 25.16 -14.46 -1.36
C PRO A 204 25.23 -13.90 -2.78
N PHE A 205 25.97 -14.56 -3.66
CA PHE A 205 26.01 -14.20 -5.09
C PHE A 205 26.36 -12.73 -5.39
N HIS A 206 27.28 -12.18 -4.61
CA HIS A 206 27.77 -10.81 -4.77
C HIS A 206 28.45 -10.61 -6.14
N GLU A 207 28.55 -9.35 -6.56
CA GLU A 207 29.05 -8.92 -7.87
C GLU A 207 28.36 -9.62 -9.06
N LEU A 208 27.04 -9.83 -8.95
CA LEU A 208 26.24 -10.64 -9.88
C LEU A 208 26.27 -10.21 -11.37
N ASN A 209 26.68 -8.99 -11.68
CA ASN A 209 26.83 -8.49 -13.05
C ASN A 209 28.25 -8.68 -13.61
N GLY A 210 29.21 -9.08 -12.77
CA GLY A 210 30.56 -9.49 -13.16
C GLY A 210 30.58 -10.81 -13.92
N ASN A 211 31.63 -11.05 -14.72
CA ASN A 211 31.76 -12.27 -15.53
C ASN A 211 32.68 -13.34 -14.92
N TRP A 212 33.24 -13.07 -13.74
CA TRP A 212 34.20 -13.95 -13.09
C TRP A 212 33.53 -15.05 -12.27
N PHE A 213 32.37 -14.82 -11.66
CA PHE A 213 31.66 -15.85 -10.89
C PHE A 213 30.76 -16.73 -11.75
N TRP A 214 30.57 -17.99 -11.34
CA TRP A 214 29.66 -18.91 -12.03
C TRP A 214 28.19 -18.47 -12.00
N TRP A 215 27.78 -17.68 -11.01
CA TRP A 215 26.45 -17.05 -10.94
C TRP A 215 26.36 -15.71 -11.72
N GLY A 216 27.49 -15.17 -12.17
CA GLY A 216 27.59 -13.79 -12.64
C GLY A 216 27.36 -13.58 -14.14
N GLY A 217 26.90 -12.39 -14.51
CA GLY A 217 27.05 -11.80 -15.85
C GLY A 217 26.64 -12.72 -17.01
N LYS A 218 27.58 -12.98 -17.92
CA LYS A 218 27.36 -13.82 -19.12
C LYS A 218 27.24 -15.32 -18.83
N ASN A 219 27.47 -15.76 -17.59
CA ASN A 219 27.46 -17.16 -17.21
C ASN A 219 26.06 -17.66 -16.84
N THR A 220 25.15 -16.73 -16.51
CA THR A 220 23.80 -16.98 -16.01
C THR A 220 22.79 -16.00 -16.60
N THR A 221 21.63 -16.48 -17.04
CA THR A 221 20.55 -15.60 -17.52
C THR A 221 19.86 -14.86 -16.36
N PRO A 222 19.24 -13.69 -16.59
CA PRO A 222 18.51 -13.00 -15.53
C PRO A 222 17.41 -13.83 -14.88
N GLY A 223 16.70 -14.67 -15.65
CA GLY A 223 15.64 -15.53 -15.12
C GLY A 223 16.17 -16.65 -14.23
N GLU A 224 17.28 -17.29 -14.60
CA GLU A 224 17.94 -18.31 -13.79
C GLU A 224 18.49 -17.73 -12.49
N TYR A 225 19.12 -16.55 -12.54
CA TYR A 225 19.63 -15.89 -11.33
C TYR A 225 18.51 -15.59 -10.33
N LYS A 226 17.36 -15.08 -10.80
CA LYS A 226 16.21 -14.81 -9.93
C LYS A 226 15.68 -16.09 -9.29
N GLN A 227 15.58 -17.18 -10.05
CA GLN A 227 15.17 -18.49 -9.51
C GLN A 227 16.16 -19.01 -8.48
N LEU A 228 17.47 -18.89 -8.74
CA LEU A 228 18.51 -19.27 -7.79
C LEU A 228 18.35 -18.50 -6.48
N TRP A 229 18.26 -17.16 -6.55
CA TRP A 229 18.06 -16.31 -5.38
C TRP A 229 16.81 -16.68 -4.59
N GLN A 230 15.66 -16.76 -5.27
CA GLN A 230 14.37 -17.06 -4.64
C GLN A 230 14.38 -18.44 -3.98
N PHE A 231 15.02 -19.44 -4.61
CA PHE A 231 15.21 -20.76 -4.02
C PHE A 231 16.12 -20.71 -2.79
N THR A 232 17.28 -20.05 -2.85
CA THR A 232 18.18 -19.90 -1.70
C THR A 232 17.49 -19.26 -0.50
N VAL A 233 16.75 -18.16 -0.72
CA VAL A 233 16.04 -17.44 0.34
C VAL A 233 14.92 -18.31 0.91
N SER A 234 14.04 -18.88 0.07
CA SER A 234 12.92 -19.72 0.54
C SER A 234 13.40 -20.98 1.24
N TYR A 235 14.45 -21.64 0.75
CA TYR A 235 15.01 -22.82 1.41
C TYR A 235 15.53 -22.48 2.81
N LEU A 236 16.35 -21.44 2.95
CA LEU A 236 16.88 -21.03 4.27
C LEU A 236 15.77 -20.54 5.20
N ARG A 237 14.91 -19.61 4.74
CA ARG A 237 13.87 -18.95 5.54
C ARG A 237 12.70 -19.89 5.86
N ASP A 238 12.14 -20.52 4.83
CA ASP A 238 10.85 -21.20 4.92
C ASP A 238 11.00 -22.70 5.23
N GLU A 239 11.98 -23.38 4.63
CA GLU A 239 12.20 -24.81 4.82
C GLU A 239 13.10 -25.11 6.03
N LYS A 240 14.23 -24.40 6.16
CA LYS A 240 15.18 -24.58 7.27
C LYS A 240 14.90 -23.70 8.50
N ASN A 241 13.87 -22.87 8.46
CA ASN A 241 13.44 -21.99 9.56
C ASN A 241 14.56 -21.06 10.09
N VAL A 242 15.41 -20.56 9.19
CA VAL A 242 16.46 -19.61 9.53
C VAL A 242 15.87 -18.20 9.54
N HIS A 243 15.53 -17.70 10.73
CA HIS A 243 14.83 -16.42 10.93
C HIS A 243 15.72 -15.29 11.45
N ASN A 244 17.04 -15.50 11.54
CA ASN A 244 18.00 -14.51 12.03
C ASN A 244 18.81 -13.83 10.92
N VAL A 245 18.34 -13.84 9.67
CA VAL A 245 19.09 -13.36 8.50
C VAL A 245 18.35 -12.21 7.80
N LEU A 246 19.10 -11.16 7.43
CA LEU A 246 18.71 -10.16 6.43
C LEU A 246 19.44 -10.43 5.11
N TYR A 247 18.77 -10.28 3.98
CA TYR A 247 19.32 -10.63 2.67
C TYR A 247 19.78 -9.38 1.89
N ALA A 248 21.06 -9.33 1.55
CA ALA A 248 21.69 -8.23 0.83
C ALA A 248 21.96 -8.55 -0.64
N PHE A 249 21.17 -7.95 -1.54
CA PHE A 249 21.36 -8.02 -2.98
C PHE A 249 22.46 -7.04 -3.43
N ASN A 250 23.44 -7.56 -4.15
CA ASN A 250 24.66 -6.81 -4.45
C ASN A 250 25.14 -6.99 -5.89
N THR A 251 25.55 -5.88 -6.51
CA THR A 251 26.20 -5.84 -7.84
C THR A 251 27.65 -5.38 -7.74
N ASP A 252 28.45 -5.57 -8.78
CA ASP A 252 29.62 -4.73 -9.08
C ASP A 252 29.12 -3.34 -9.56
N VAL A 253 30.03 -2.44 -9.89
CA VAL A 253 29.70 -1.14 -10.49
C VAL A 253 28.77 -1.31 -11.70
N PHE A 254 27.70 -0.51 -11.75
CA PHE A 254 26.66 -0.57 -12.77
C PHE A 254 26.45 0.79 -13.45
N LYS A 255 25.86 0.80 -14.65
CA LYS A 255 25.74 2.00 -15.50
C LYS A 255 24.35 2.62 -15.51
N SER A 256 23.33 1.85 -15.15
CA SER A 256 21.93 2.29 -15.15
C SER A 256 21.08 1.52 -14.14
N GLU A 257 19.92 2.08 -13.77
CA GLU A 257 18.92 1.39 -12.95
C GLU A 257 18.44 0.09 -13.60
N ASN A 258 18.21 0.07 -14.91
CA ASN A 258 17.80 -1.14 -15.63
C ASN A 258 18.85 -2.26 -15.52
N GLU A 259 20.14 -1.91 -15.54
CA GLU A 259 21.22 -2.89 -15.35
C GLU A 259 21.20 -3.48 -13.94
N PHE A 260 21.04 -2.62 -12.91
CA PHE A 260 20.94 -3.05 -11.51
C PHE A 260 19.71 -3.97 -11.29
N LEU A 261 18.55 -3.57 -11.83
CA LEU A 261 17.29 -4.28 -11.63
C LEU A 261 17.14 -5.52 -12.54
N GLN A 262 18.00 -5.71 -13.54
CA GLN A 262 17.89 -6.80 -14.50
C GLN A 262 17.77 -8.17 -13.81
N ARG A 263 18.58 -8.38 -12.76
CA ARG A 263 18.65 -9.61 -11.96
C ARG A 263 17.97 -9.50 -10.60
N TYR A 264 17.31 -8.38 -10.32
CA TYR A 264 16.61 -8.17 -9.06
C TYR A 264 15.42 -9.15 -8.92
N PRO A 265 15.37 -9.94 -7.83
CA PRO A 265 14.43 -11.05 -7.67
C PRO A 265 13.03 -10.63 -7.22
N GLY A 266 12.84 -9.40 -6.76
CA GLY A 266 11.58 -8.87 -6.24
C GLY A 266 11.74 -8.26 -4.84
N ASN A 267 10.80 -7.41 -4.44
CA ASN A 267 10.86 -6.70 -3.15
C ASN A 267 10.62 -7.63 -1.95
N GLU A 268 9.99 -8.77 -2.17
CA GLU A 268 9.71 -9.80 -1.18
C GLU A 268 10.90 -10.75 -0.92
N TRP A 269 12.02 -10.54 -1.63
CA TRP A 269 13.21 -11.40 -1.58
C TRP A 269 14.50 -10.70 -1.14
N VAL A 270 14.47 -9.38 -0.91
CA VAL A 270 15.65 -8.57 -0.61
C VAL A 270 15.35 -7.59 0.52
N ASP A 271 16.25 -7.46 1.50
CA ASP A 271 16.19 -6.43 2.55
C ASP A 271 17.08 -5.23 2.21
N ILE A 272 18.29 -5.51 1.75
CA ILE A 272 19.38 -4.55 1.54
C ILE A 272 19.81 -4.58 0.07
N VAL A 273 20.06 -3.42 -0.52
CA VAL A 273 20.62 -3.27 -1.87
C VAL A 273 21.97 -2.56 -1.78
N GLY A 274 22.96 -3.04 -2.53
CA GLY A 274 24.27 -2.41 -2.56
C GLY A 274 25.08 -2.73 -3.80
N PHE A 275 26.26 -2.13 -3.87
CA PHE A 275 27.25 -2.46 -4.89
C PHE A 275 28.67 -2.38 -4.34
N ASP A 276 29.59 -3.03 -5.05
CA ASP A 276 31.01 -3.07 -4.73
C ASP A 276 31.79 -2.11 -5.65
N ILE A 277 32.84 -1.46 -5.13
CA ILE A 277 33.66 -0.54 -5.93
C ILE A 277 35.09 -0.37 -5.43
N TYR A 278 36.05 -0.48 -6.34
CA TYR A 278 37.47 -0.38 -6.04
C TYR A 278 38.19 0.72 -6.83
N GLN A 279 39.04 1.47 -6.14
CA GLN A 279 40.00 2.36 -6.80
C GLN A 279 41.23 1.55 -7.23
N GLN A 280 41.46 1.50 -8.54
CA GLN A 280 42.62 0.86 -9.13
C GLN A 280 43.79 1.84 -9.21
N LYS A 281 45.04 1.34 -9.25
CA LYS A 281 46.26 2.17 -9.26
C LYS A 281 46.30 3.25 -10.36
N HIS A 282 45.64 3.00 -11.49
CA HIS A 282 45.58 3.92 -12.63
C HIS A 282 44.38 4.89 -12.58
N HIS A 283 43.49 4.76 -11.61
CA HIS A 283 42.37 5.68 -11.40
C HIS A 283 42.84 6.89 -10.57
N SER A 284 42.57 8.11 -11.05
CA SER A 284 42.70 9.31 -10.23
C SER A 284 41.62 9.35 -9.15
N ASN A 285 41.90 10.00 -8.02
CA ASN A 285 40.92 10.23 -6.95
C ASN A 285 39.64 10.90 -7.47
N GLN A 286 39.78 11.88 -8.37
CA GLN A 286 38.64 12.57 -8.97
C GLN A 286 37.76 11.62 -9.81
N SER A 287 38.37 10.69 -10.54
CA SER A 287 37.66 9.67 -11.33
C SER A 287 36.92 8.70 -10.42
N PHE A 288 37.57 8.22 -9.35
CA PHE A 288 36.94 7.36 -8.35
C PHE A 288 35.78 8.05 -7.64
N ALA A 289 35.99 9.27 -7.10
CA ALA A 289 34.95 10.05 -6.44
C ALA A 289 33.73 10.28 -7.35
N ARG A 290 33.94 10.56 -8.64
CA ARG A 290 32.85 10.72 -9.62
C ARG A 290 32.08 9.42 -9.83
N LYS A 291 32.78 8.28 -9.98
CA LYS A 291 32.16 6.96 -10.15
C LYS A 291 31.37 6.56 -8.91
N LEU A 292 31.98 6.69 -7.73
CA LEU A 292 31.34 6.41 -6.44
C LEU A 292 30.10 7.27 -6.24
N GLY A 293 30.20 8.60 -6.39
CA GLY A 293 29.06 9.50 -6.22
C GLY A 293 27.92 9.22 -7.20
N LYS A 294 28.24 8.88 -8.47
CA LYS A 294 27.22 8.48 -9.45
C LYS A 294 26.54 7.16 -9.04
N GLY A 295 27.32 6.15 -8.64
CA GLY A 295 26.81 4.86 -8.18
C GLY A 295 25.90 5.00 -6.96
N LEU A 296 26.33 5.77 -5.95
CA LEU A 296 25.56 6.04 -4.73
C LEU A 296 24.27 6.83 -5.02
N ALA A 297 24.30 7.80 -5.93
CA ALA A 297 23.09 8.52 -6.34
C ALA A 297 22.06 7.58 -6.97
N MET A 298 22.49 6.70 -7.88
CA MET A 298 21.61 5.70 -8.50
C MET A 298 21.11 4.68 -7.46
N LEU A 299 21.99 4.18 -6.59
CA LEU A 299 21.62 3.26 -5.52
C LEU A 299 20.59 3.87 -4.57
N ASN A 300 20.74 5.14 -4.18
CA ASN A 300 19.75 5.84 -3.35
C ASN A 300 18.39 5.98 -4.04
N ALA A 301 18.36 6.26 -5.34
CA ALA A 301 17.12 6.30 -6.11
C ALA A 301 16.46 4.90 -6.17
N ILE A 302 17.23 3.86 -6.47
CA ILE A 302 16.76 2.47 -6.51
C ILE A 302 16.24 2.03 -5.14
N ALA A 303 17.01 2.26 -4.08
CA ALA A 303 16.64 1.91 -2.71
C ALA A 303 15.35 2.62 -2.27
N LEU A 304 15.16 3.89 -2.65
CA LEU A 304 13.93 4.61 -2.38
C LEU A 304 12.74 4.04 -3.16
N GLN A 305 12.91 3.74 -4.45
CA GLN A 305 11.86 3.23 -5.33
C GLN A 305 11.44 1.79 -4.99
N GLN A 306 12.41 0.94 -4.65
CA GLN A 306 12.19 -0.46 -4.28
C GLN A 306 11.93 -0.64 -2.78
N ASN A 307 12.02 0.46 -2.01
CA ASN A 307 11.92 0.46 -0.56
C ASN A 307 12.87 -0.58 0.08
N LYS A 308 14.17 -0.32 -0.07
CA LYS A 308 15.28 -1.15 0.42
C LYS A 308 16.30 -0.31 1.18
N ILE A 309 17.10 -0.97 1.99
CA ILE A 309 18.19 -0.33 2.73
C ILE A 309 19.39 -0.17 1.78
N PRO A 310 19.88 1.04 1.48
CA PRO A 310 21.06 1.23 0.65
C PRO A 310 22.36 1.01 1.44
N ALA A 311 23.30 0.26 0.88
CA ALA A 311 24.63 0.03 1.46
C ALA A 311 25.74 0.06 0.40
N LEU A 312 26.93 0.55 0.80
CA LEU A 312 28.17 0.33 0.03
C LEU A 312 28.78 -0.97 0.54
N THR A 313 28.34 -2.07 -0.04
CA THR A 313 28.56 -3.42 0.48
C THR A 313 30.02 -3.82 0.51
N GLU A 314 30.85 -3.26 -0.38
CA GLU A 314 32.29 -3.41 -0.34
C GLU A 314 33.00 -2.26 -1.08
N PHE A 315 34.13 -1.80 -0.57
CA PHE A 315 34.97 -0.85 -1.30
C PHE A 315 36.44 -0.93 -0.90
N GLY A 316 37.30 -0.26 -1.66
CA GLY A 316 38.65 0.02 -1.18
C GLY A 316 39.61 0.63 -2.19
N TYR A 317 40.77 1.05 -1.70
CA TYR A 317 41.91 1.47 -2.50
C TYR A 317 43.19 0.77 -2.01
N ASN A 318 43.62 -0.26 -2.73
CA ASN A 318 44.74 -1.11 -2.30
C ASN A 318 46.00 -0.27 -2.00
N LYS A 319 46.64 -0.57 -0.87
CA LYS A 319 47.82 0.10 -0.31
C LYS A 319 47.64 1.54 0.15
N LEU A 320 46.47 2.15 -0.08
CA LEU A 320 46.15 3.52 0.32
C LEU A 320 47.30 4.51 0.00
N PRO A 321 47.69 4.65 -1.29
CA PRO A 321 48.86 5.41 -1.71
C PRO A 321 48.72 6.94 -1.55
N ASP A 322 47.53 7.43 -1.21
CA ASP A 322 47.25 8.83 -0.92
C ASP A 322 46.97 9.00 0.58
N ASP A 323 47.74 9.87 1.24
CA ASP A 323 47.70 10.09 2.68
C ASP A 323 46.46 10.90 3.13
N LYS A 324 45.69 11.49 2.21
CA LYS A 324 44.45 12.27 2.45
C LYS A 324 43.20 11.65 1.84
N TRP A 325 43.28 10.39 1.44
CA TRP A 325 42.20 9.71 0.72
C TRP A 325 40.89 9.62 1.51
N TRP A 326 40.94 9.40 2.83
CA TRP A 326 39.74 9.17 3.63
C TRP A 326 38.94 10.45 3.79
N THR A 327 39.58 11.56 4.18
CA THR A 327 38.85 12.82 4.40
C THR A 327 38.53 13.53 3.09
N GLN A 328 39.46 13.60 2.13
CA GLN A 328 39.29 14.44 0.94
C GLN A 328 38.63 13.75 -0.25
N VAL A 329 38.64 12.41 -0.30
CA VAL A 329 38.09 11.65 -1.44
C VAL A 329 36.87 10.86 -1.02
N PHE A 330 37.04 9.92 -0.09
CA PHE A 330 35.97 9.00 0.30
C PHE A 330 34.86 9.74 1.06
N SER A 331 35.19 10.40 2.18
CA SER A 331 34.22 11.10 3.03
C SER A 331 33.49 12.22 2.28
N GLU A 332 34.21 13.09 1.55
CA GLU A 332 33.63 14.16 0.73
C GLU A 332 32.63 13.67 -0.33
N THR A 333 32.82 12.44 -0.81
CA THR A 333 31.91 11.81 -1.76
C THR A 333 30.71 11.21 -1.04
N VAL A 334 30.95 10.35 -0.05
CA VAL A 334 29.89 9.57 0.62
C VAL A 334 28.94 10.46 1.41
N LYS A 335 29.39 11.57 2.00
CA LYS A 335 28.56 12.49 2.81
C LYS A 335 27.37 13.11 2.08
N LYS A 336 27.36 13.05 0.75
CA LYS A 336 26.28 13.54 -0.12
C LYS A 336 25.15 12.53 -0.29
N HIS A 337 25.32 11.33 0.26
CA HIS A 337 24.46 10.18 0.03
C HIS A 337 23.99 9.57 1.35
N ARG A 338 22.96 8.73 1.26
CA ARG A 338 22.29 8.10 2.41
C ARG A 338 22.57 6.60 2.38
N LEU A 339 23.26 6.06 3.38
CA LEU A 339 23.68 4.66 3.42
C LEU A 339 23.56 4.12 4.85
N ALA A 340 23.23 2.84 4.99
CA ALA A 340 23.25 2.19 6.29
C ALA A 340 24.68 1.82 6.72
N TYR A 341 25.50 1.31 5.79
CA TYR A 341 26.89 0.98 6.05
C TYR A 341 27.76 1.08 4.79
N ALA A 342 29.08 1.14 5.02
CA ALA A 342 30.11 1.02 4.01
C ALA A 342 31.25 0.12 4.53
N MET A 343 31.56 -0.98 3.83
CA MET A 343 32.55 -1.97 4.29
C MET A 343 33.83 -1.91 3.46
N SER A 344 34.98 -1.66 4.10
CA SER A 344 36.28 -1.75 3.44
C SER A 344 36.71 -3.21 3.30
N TRP A 345 37.41 -3.53 2.21
CA TRP A 345 38.00 -4.86 2.02
C TRP A 345 39.15 -5.13 3.00
N ARG A 346 39.56 -6.39 3.09
CA ARG A 346 40.44 -6.94 4.13
C ARG A 346 41.88 -6.41 4.09
N ASN A 347 42.61 -6.62 5.17
CA ASN A 347 44.07 -6.47 5.22
C ASN A 347 44.76 -7.84 5.29
N SER A 348 45.25 -8.36 4.16
CA SER A 348 45.88 -9.71 4.11
C SER A 348 47.40 -9.68 4.31
N GLY A 349 48.04 -8.52 4.26
CA GLY A 349 49.47 -8.35 4.51
C GLY A 349 50.00 -7.01 3.99
N THR A 350 51.33 -6.89 3.85
CA THR A 350 51.98 -5.64 3.37
C THR A 350 51.80 -5.36 1.87
N THR A 351 51.25 -6.32 1.12
CA THR A 351 51.05 -6.22 -0.33
C THR A 351 49.60 -6.00 -0.74
N GLU A 352 48.64 -6.32 0.13
CA GLU A 352 47.20 -6.20 -0.09
C GLU A 352 46.52 -5.76 1.22
N TYR A 353 46.12 -4.49 1.27
CA TYR A 353 45.39 -3.89 2.39
C TYR A 353 44.58 -2.69 1.91
N TYR A 354 43.39 -2.51 2.48
CA TYR A 354 42.41 -1.50 2.05
C TYR A 354 41.94 -0.61 3.21
N ALA A 355 42.32 -0.93 4.45
CA ALA A 355 42.22 -0.06 5.60
C ALA A 355 43.61 0.21 6.20
N PRO A 356 43.85 1.37 6.84
CA PRO A 356 45.16 1.67 7.41
C PRO A 356 45.44 0.82 8.64
N TYR A 357 46.70 0.48 8.83
CA TYR A 357 47.26 -0.11 10.04
C TYR A 357 48.20 0.89 10.72
N ALA A 358 48.65 0.60 11.95
CA ALA A 358 49.55 1.48 12.67
C ALA A 358 50.86 1.74 11.88
N GLY A 359 51.14 3.01 11.58
CA GLY A 359 52.32 3.43 10.80
C GLY A 359 52.09 3.53 9.29
N GLN A 360 50.91 3.17 8.77
CA GLN A 360 50.53 3.42 7.38
C GLN A 360 50.31 4.93 7.15
N GLN A 361 50.72 5.46 6.00
CA GLN A 361 50.78 6.91 5.74
C GLN A 361 49.43 7.67 5.86
N SER A 362 48.30 7.00 5.58
CA SER A 362 46.95 7.57 5.71
C SER A 362 46.33 7.36 7.10
N ALA A 363 47.06 6.77 8.06
CA ALA A 363 46.52 6.47 9.38
C ALA A 363 46.05 7.74 10.13
N GLU A 364 46.76 8.86 10.00
CA GLU A 364 46.35 10.12 10.63
C GLU A 364 45.10 10.73 9.98
N ASP A 365 44.98 10.60 8.66
CA ASP A 365 43.79 11.02 7.93
C ASP A 365 42.58 10.15 8.27
N PHE A 366 42.79 8.85 8.48
CA PHE A 366 41.75 7.94 8.94
C PHE A 366 41.29 8.24 10.37
N ARG A 367 42.19 8.66 11.28
CA ARG A 367 41.80 9.19 12.60
C ARG A 367 40.93 10.44 12.46
N SER A 368 41.29 11.34 11.54
CA SER A 368 40.49 12.52 11.25
C SER A 368 39.10 12.14 10.69
N PHE A 369 39.03 11.15 9.80
CA PHE A 369 37.78 10.57 9.31
C PHE A 369 36.94 9.95 10.44
N TYR A 370 37.55 9.16 11.33
CA TYR A 370 36.91 8.61 12.53
C TYR A 370 36.31 9.72 13.42
N HIS A 371 37.07 10.79 13.69
CA HIS A 371 36.63 11.90 14.53
C HIS A 371 35.59 12.83 13.88
N SER A 372 35.43 12.77 12.55
CA SER A 372 34.42 13.58 11.84
C SER A 372 32.98 13.21 12.22
N GLY A 373 32.76 12.01 12.78
CA GLY A 373 31.46 11.52 13.20
C GLY A 373 30.54 11.09 12.05
N ILE A 374 30.97 11.19 10.78
CA ILE A 374 30.17 10.71 9.65
C ILE A 374 30.09 9.18 9.61
N ALA A 375 31.19 8.51 9.92
CA ALA A 375 31.31 7.08 9.95
C ALA A 375 31.27 6.61 11.41
N LEU A 376 30.39 5.66 11.69
CA LEU A 376 30.17 5.12 13.02
C LEU A 376 30.96 3.83 13.18
N PHE A 377 31.65 3.72 14.31
CA PHE A 377 32.48 2.57 14.70
C PHE A 377 31.80 1.83 15.87
N SER A 378 32.43 0.76 16.36
CA SER A 378 31.83 -0.19 17.32
C SER A 378 31.21 0.48 18.55
N LYS A 379 31.87 1.49 19.17
CA LYS A 379 31.30 2.23 20.32
C LYS A 379 29.98 2.93 19.97
N GLU A 380 29.88 3.50 18.78
CA GLU A 380 28.69 4.21 18.33
C GLU A 380 27.56 3.27 17.90
N ALA A 381 27.91 2.15 17.25
CA ALA A 381 26.96 1.08 16.96
C ALA A 381 26.32 0.54 18.27
N ARG A 382 27.16 0.32 19.30
CA ARG A 382 26.70 -0.05 20.64
C ARG A 382 25.78 0.99 21.26
N ARG A 383 26.17 2.27 21.21
CA ARG A 383 25.39 3.39 21.78
C ARG A 383 24.01 3.50 21.11
N ARG A 384 23.94 3.22 19.81
CA ARG A 384 22.71 3.19 19.01
C ARG A 384 21.85 1.95 19.25
N LYS A 385 22.36 0.95 19.98
CA LYS A 385 21.64 -0.30 20.31
C LYS A 385 21.05 -0.97 19.06
N MET A 386 21.89 -1.26 18.06
CA MET A 386 21.44 -1.76 16.75
C MET A 386 20.51 -2.99 16.82
N TYR A 387 20.58 -3.79 17.88
CA TYR A 387 19.77 -5.00 18.10
C TYR A 387 18.61 -4.83 19.09
N GLN A 388 18.30 -3.61 19.50
CA GLN A 388 17.23 -3.31 20.44
C GLN A 388 16.33 -2.22 19.85
N SER A 389 15.16 -2.02 20.45
CA SER A 389 14.32 -0.88 20.09
C SER A 389 15.06 0.44 20.38
N THR A 390 15.13 1.32 19.39
CA THR A 390 15.58 2.71 19.53
C THR A 390 14.48 3.65 20.01
N ASP A 391 13.24 3.15 20.16
CA ASP A 391 12.20 3.86 20.90
C ASP A 391 12.62 3.94 22.38
N SER A 392 13.15 5.09 22.78
CA SER A 392 13.43 5.42 24.18
C SER A 392 12.17 5.55 25.04
N SER A 393 10.98 5.28 24.48
CA SER A 393 9.74 5.07 25.22
C SER A 393 9.36 3.59 25.18
N THR A 394 9.52 2.92 26.31
CA THR A 394 9.04 1.55 26.55
C THR A 394 7.50 1.51 26.50
N VAL A 395 6.88 1.52 25.31
CA VAL A 395 5.41 1.65 25.15
C VAL A 395 4.66 0.72 26.10
N LYS A 396 3.91 1.29 27.05
CA LYS A 396 3.08 0.50 27.97
C LYS A 396 1.80 0.13 27.26
N VAL A 397 1.56 -1.17 27.14
CA VAL A 397 0.34 -1.71 26.53
C VAL A 397 -0.46 -2.46 27.58
N PHE A 398 -1.73 -2.13 27.70
CA PHE A 398 -2.64 -2.87 28.58
C PHE A 398 -4.06 -2.87 28.01
N GLU A 399 -4.84 -3.86 28.42
CA GLU A 399 -6.26 -3.98 28.10
C GLU A 399 -7.10 -3.58 29.32
N THR A 400 -8.25 -2.98 29.06
CA THR A 400 -9.26 -2.67 30.07
C THR A 400 -10.65 -2.71 29.46
N ASN A 401 -11.66 -2.75 30.31
CA ASN A 401 -13.06 -2.68 29.91
C ASN A 401 -13.64 -1.34 30.35
N ILE A 402 -14.13 -0.55 29.40
CA ILE A 402 -14.78 0.73 29.68
C ILE A 402 -16.28 0.49 29.80
N THR A 403 -16.86 0.82 30.95
CA THR A 403 -18.30 0.68 31.18
C THR A 403 -19.04 1.89 30.61
N MET A 404 -19.99 1.65 29.72
CA MET A 404 -20.86 2.66 29.11
C MET A 404 -21.94 3.11 30.11
N ASP A 405 -22.67 4.18 29.79
CA ASP A 405 -23.72 4.72 30.68
C ASP A 405 -24.84 3.70 30.99
N ASP A 406 -25.07 2.73 30.10
CA ASP A 406 -26.05 1.64 30.27
C ASP A 406 -25.49 0.39 30.96
N GLY A 407 -24.25 0.44 31.47
CA GLY A 407 -23.60 -0.66 32.19
C GLY A 407 -22.91 -1.70 31.30
N ILE A 408 -22.97 -1.59 29.97
CA ILE A 408 -22.26 -2.51 29.07
C ILE A 408 -20.76 -2.17 29.02
N ALA A 409 -19.93 -3.19 29.13
CA ALA A 409 -18.48 -3.08 29.11
C ALA A 409 -17.92 -3.27 27.69
N LEU A 410 -17.15 -2.29 27.19
CA LEU A 410 -16.46 -2.35 25.91
C LEU A 410 -14.96 -2.58 26.09
N SER A 411 -14.45 -3.64 25.45
CA SER A 411 -13.05 -4.05 25.51
C SER A 411 -12.17 -3.08 24.74
N THR A 412 -11.17 -2.55 25.44
CA THR A 412 -10.33 -1.45 24.99
C THR A 412 -8.86 -1.77 25.24
N ARG A 413 -8.02 -1.59 24.22
CA ARG A 413 -6.57 -1.71 24.33
C ARG A 413 -5.93 -0.33 24.25
N ILE A 414 -5.00 -0.07 25.15
CA ILE A 414 -4.39 1.24 25.36
C ILE A 414 -2.89 1.12 25.19
N PHE A 415 -2.32 2.02 24.38
CA PHE A 415 -0.90 2.15 24.13
C PHE A 415 -0.45 3.52 24.64
N LEU A 416 0.39 3.55 25.67
CA LEU A 416 0.93 4.77 26.25
C LEU A 416 2.41 4.95 25.90
N PRO A 417 2.83 6.16 25.48
CA PRO A 417 4.25 6.50 25.45
C PRO A 417 4.81 6.42 26.87
N ASP A 418 5.95 5.75 27.08
CA ASP A 418 6.52 5.59 28.42
C ASP A 418 7.36 6.80 28.83
N THR A 419 6.64 7.80 29.34
CA THR A 419 7.20 8.96 30.04
C THR A 419 6.28 9.33 31.20
N ASN A 420 6.80 10.00 32.24
CA ASN A 420 6.03 10.46 33.42
C ASN A 420 5.14 11.68 33.11
N LYS A 421 4.46 11.72 31.96
CA LYS A 421 3.66 12.86 31.49
C LYS A 421 2.22 12.44 31.19
N ALA A 422 1.32 13.42 31.18
CA ALA A 422 -0.01 13.28 30.61
C ALA A 422 0.03 13.52 29.10
N PHE A 423 -0.70 12.73 28.31
CA PHE A 423 -0.65 12.70 26.85
C PHE A 423 -1.98 13.09 26.21
N ALA A 424 -1.89 13.68 25.01
CA ALA A 424 -3.01 13.68 24.09
C ALA A 424 -3.27 12.23 23.63
N ALA A 425 -4.49 11.95 23.18
CA ALA A 425 -4.93 10.63 22.78
C ALA A 425 -5.53 10.61 21.38
N VAL A 426 -5.35 9.52 20.65
CA VAL A 426 -6.13 9.16 19.47
C VAL A 426 -7.06 8.00 19.81
N LEU A 427 -8.35 8.19 19.58
CA LEU A 427 -9.39 7.18 19.72
C LEU A 427 -9.73 6.54 18.37
N ILE A 428 -9.78 5.22 18.37
CA ILE A 428 -10.15 4.36 17.24
C ILE A 428 -11.18 3.35 17.77
N ARG A 429 -12.38 3.30 17.18
CA ARG A 429 -13.42 2.33 17.55
C ARG A 429 -13.74 1.46 16.34
N THR A 430 -13.65 0.14 16.48
CA THR A 430 -13.66 -0.78 15.35
C THR A 430 -14.59 -1.99 15.54
N PRO A 431 -15.35 -2.39 14.50
CA PRO A 431 -16.02 -3.69 14.45
C PRO A 431 -15.14 -4.78 13.82
N TYR A 432 -13.83 -4.54 13.65
CA TYR A 432 -12.91 -5.39 12.88
C TYR A 432 -11.74 -5.98 13.67
N ASN A 433 -11.94 -6.24 14.96
CA ASN A 433 -10.97 -6.80 15.91
C ASN A 433 -9.85 -5.81 16.24
N LYS A 434 -9.92 -5.21 17.43
CA LYS A 434 -8.90 -4.29 17.93
C LYS A 434 -7.50 -4.90 18.06
N GLU A 435 -7.36 -6.24 18.04
CA GLU A 435 -6.05 -6.90 18.13
C GLU A 435 -5.22 -6.81 16.85
N LEU A 436 -5.84 -6.45 15.71
CA LEU A 436 -5.11 -6.30 14.45
C LEU A 436 -4.34 -4.97 14.45
N GLU A 437 -3.01 -5.06 14.48
CA GLU A 437 -2.14 -3.87 14.56
C GLU A 437 -2.25 -2.94 13.35
N MET A 438 -2.76 -3.42 12.21
CA MET A 438 -2.98 -2.60 11.02
C MET A 438 -3.96 -1.44 11.24
N TRP A 439 -4.81 -1.51 12.29
CA TRP A 439 -5.75 -0.45 12.63
C TRP A 439 -5.12 0.71 13.38
N ILE A 440 -3.87 0.61 13.83
CA ILE A 440 -3.19 1.66 14.59
C ILE A 440 -2.01 2.24 13.82
N ASP A 441 -1.82 3.56 13.91
CA ASP A 441 -0.64 4.23 13.38
C ASP A 441 0.36 4.51 14.51
N LYS A 442 1.40 3.69 14.61
CA LYS A 442 2.43 3.79 15.67
C LYS A 442 3.21 5.11 15.63
N ARG A 443 3.14 5.89 14.54
CA ARG A 443 3.75 7.23 14.49
C ARG A 443 3.16 8.18 15.53
N PHE A 444 1.92 7.96 15.98
CA PHE A 444 1.33 8.70 17.11
C PHE A 444 2.11 8.45 18.41
N LEU A 445 2.47 7.19 18.69
CA LEU A 445 3.26 6.82 19.87
C LEU A 445 4.65 7.46 19.84
N SER A 446 5.34 7.37 18.69
CA SER A 446 6.64 8.03 18.48
C SER A 446 6.59 9.55 18.63
N ASN A 447 5.38 10.14 18.61
CA ASN A 447 5.13 11.56 18.78
C ASN A 447 4.55 11.95 20.15
N ASN A 448 4.58 11.03 21.13
CA ASN A 448 4.01 11.19 22.48
C ASN A 448 2.48 11.39 22.49
N ILE A 449 1.76 10.68 21.62
CA ILE A 449 0.30 10.62 21.60
C ILE A 449 -0.11 9.18 21.91
N ALA A 450 -0.99 9.01 22.91
CA ALA A 450 -1.53 7.70 23.29
C ALA A 450 -2.48 7.18 22.20
N ILE A 451 -2.53 5.87 22.00
CA ILE A 451 -3.48 5.22 21.09
C ILE A 451 -4.47 4.41 21.92
N ILE A 452 -5.76 4.63 21.71
CA ILE A 452 -6.85 3.89 22.33
C ILE A 452 -7.63 3.22 21.20
N ILE A 453 -7.60 1.89 21.16
CA ILE A 453 -8.39 1.11 20.20
C ILE A 453 -9.41 0.24 20.93
N GLN A 454 -10.67 0.35 20.54
CA GLN A 454 -11.81 -0.28 21.21
C GLN A 454 -12.62 -1.13 20.24
N ASP A 455 -12.97 -2.35 20.65
CA ASP A 455 -13.98 -3.14 19.96
C ASP A 455 -15.36 -2.50 20.20
N VAL A 456 -16.13 -2.23 19.14
CA VAL A 456 -17.50 -1.69 19.31
C VAL A 456 -18.42 -2.71 19.97
N ARG A 457 -19.56 -2.24 20.47
CA ARG A 457 -20.56 -3.04 21.17
C ARG A 457 -20.94 -4.31 20.40
N GLY A 458 -20.94 -5.44 21.10
CA GLY A 458 -21.28 -6.76 20.57
C GLY A 458 -20.27 -7.36 19.59
N LYS A 459 -19.06 -6.80 19.49
CA LYS A 459 -17.98 -7.34 18.66
C LYS A 459 -16.81 -7.82 19.51
N TYR A 460 -16.25 -8.96 19.13
CA TYR A 460 -15.07 -9.59 19.74
C TYR A 460 -15.15 -9.65 21.27
N LYS A 461 -14.29 -8.91 21.99
CA LYS A 461 -14.23 -8.95 23.46
C LYS A 461 -15.23 -7.98 24.13
N SER A 462 -15.94 -7.13 23.37
CA SER A 462 -16.93 -6.20 23.91
C SER A 462 -18.29 -6.85 24.16
N GLY A 463 -18.93 -6.46 25.27
CA GLY A 463 -20.28 -6.92 25.61
C GLY A 463 -21.38 -6.26 24.77
N GLY A 464 -22.63 -6.66 25.06
CA GLY A 464 -23.83 -6.15 24.36
C GLY A 464 -24.11 -6.87 23.04
N ALA A 465 -25.06 -6.33 22.26
CA ALA A 465 -25.45 -6.85 20.95
C ALA A 465 -24.98 -5.90 19.84
N PHE A 466 -24.44 -6.47 18.76
CA PHE A 466 -24.01 -5.68 17.61
C PHE A 466 -25.22 -5.29 16.76
N TYR A 467 -25.43 -3.99 16.62
CA TYR A 467 -26.31 -3.40 15.63
C TYR A 467 -25.54 -2.25 14.98
N PRO A 468 -25.27 -2.29 13.66
CA PRO A 468 -24.46 -1.29 12.99
C PRO A 468 -24.94 0.13 13.27
N PHE A 469 -24.01 1.03 13.57
CA PHE A 469 -24.21 2.48 13.63
C PHE A 469 -25.06 3.02 14.79
N ALA A 470 -25.96 2.20 15.36
CA ALA A 470 -26.99 2.65 16.31
C ALA A 470 -26.46 3.14 17.66
N ASN A 471 -25.40 2.49 18.19
CA ASN A 471 -24.88 2.79 19.53
C ASN A 471 -23.62 3.68 19.51
N GLU A 472 -23.11 4.01 18.33
CA GLU A 472 -21.75 4.51 18.19
C GLU A 472 -21.54 5.89 18.82
N ARG A 473 -22.56 6.77 18.78
CA ARG A 473 -22.49 8.07 19.43
C ARG A 473 -22.47 7.93 20.96
N ALA A 474 -23.44 7.22 21.53
CA ALA A 474 -23.55 7.07 22.99
C ALA A 474 -22.30 6.40 23.59
N ASP A 475 -21.83 5.32 22.95
CA ASP A 475 -20.66 4.59 23.39
C ASP A 475 -19.36 5.39 23.18
N GLY A 476 -19.27 6.11 22.07
CA GLY A 476 -18.14 7.00 21.76
C GLY A 476 -18.01 8.14 22.77
N LEU A 477 -19.11 8.80 23.13
CA LEU A 477 -19.13 9.87 24.13
C LEU A 477 -18.78 9.35 25.54
N SER A 478 -19.27 8.17 25.91
CA SER A 478 -18.93 7.52 27.18
C SER A 478 -17.43 7.19 27.25
N THR A 479 -16.89 6.63 26.16
CA THR A 479 -15.46 6.33 26.03
C THR A 479 -14.61 7.59 26.09
N LEU A 480 -15.01 8.66 25.40
CA LEU A 480 -14.32 9.95 25.42
C LEU A 480 -14.26 10.56 26.82
N ARG A 481 -15.39 10.55 27.56
CA ARG A 481 -15.43 10.99 28.97
C ARG A 481 -14.52 10.14 29.86
N TRP A 482 -14.45 8.84 29.62
CA TRP A 482 -13.55 7.95 30.36
C TRP A 482 -12.09 8.28 30.10
N ILE A 483 -11.69 8.48 28.83
CA ILE A 483 -10.31 8.83 28.43
C ILE A 483 -9.86 10.11 29.12
N ARG A 484 -10.69 11.18 29.05
CA ARG A 484 -10.37 12.49 29.64
C ARG A 484 -10.21 12.48 31.16
N LYS A 485 -10.73 11.46 31.85
CA LYS A 485 -10.59 11.28 33.31
C LYS A 485 -9.34 10.49 33.72
N GLN A 486 -8.62 9.89 32.77
CA GLN A 486 -7.48 9.04 33.11
C GLN A 486 -6.27 9.87 33.53
N PRO A 487 -5.49 9.44 34.53
CA PRO A 487 -4.33 10.19 35.02
C PRO A 487 -3.21 10.34 33.97
N TRP A 488 -3.19 9.47 32.97
CA TRP A 488 -2.25 9.55 31.84
C TRP A 488 -2.74 10.45 30.70
N SER A 489 -3.99 10.96 30.74
CA SER A 489 -4.54 11.84 29.70
C SER A 489 -4.35 13.31 30.09
N ASN A 490 -4.00 14.14 29.12
CA ASN A 490 -3.99 15.61 29.28
C ASN A 490 -5.33 16.26 28.90
N GLY A 491 -6.36 15.47 28.62
CA GLY A 491 -7.70 15.92 28.24
C GLY A 491 -7.94 16.11 26.74
N ILE A 492 -6.88 16.20 25.92
CA ILE A 492 -6.97 16.35 24.46
C ILE A 492 -7.16 14.98 23.81
N VAL A 493 -8.22 14.82 23.02
CA VAL A 493 -8.55 13.56 22.34
C VAL A 493 -8.98 13.82 20.90
N GLY A 494 -8.25 13.20 19.96
CA GLY A 494 -8.61 13.15 18.55
C GLY A 494 -9.29 11.85 18.17
N GLY A 495 -10.20 11.89 17.21
CA GLY A 495 -10.78 10.70 16.58
C GLY A 495 -10.11 10.42 15.24
N TRP A 496 -9.66 9.19 15.01
CA TRP A 496 -9.06 8.78 13.74
C TRP A 496 -9.60 7.43 13.28
N GLY A 497 -9.89 7.30 11.98
CA GLY A 497 -10.32 6.02 11.44
C GLY A 497 -10.82 6.10 10.01
N VAL A 498 -10.78 4.95 9.34
CA VAL A 498 -11.28 4.76 7.96
C VAL A 498 -12.60 3.98 7.96
N SER A 499 -13.47 4.23 6.99
CA SER A 499 -14.72 3.48 6.79
C SER A 499 -15.60 3.51 8.05
N TYR A 500 -16.05 2.37 8.57
CA TYR A 500 -16.82 2.30 9.82
C TYR A 500 -16.09 2.95 10.99
N MET A 501 -14.76 2.77 11.12
CA MET A 501 -14.00 3.43 12.18
C MET A 501 -14.10 4.94 12.03
N GLY A 502 -14.05 5.46 10.80
CA GLY A 502 -14.28 6.87 10.51
C GLY A 502 -15.68 7.35 10.91
N TYR A 503 -16.72 6.56 10.64
CA TYR A 503 -18.09 6.87 11.08
C TYR A 503 -18.18 7.02 12.60
N THR A 504 -17.54 6.10 13.35
CA THR A 504 -17.55 6.17 14.83
C THR A 504 -16.92 7.45 15.37
N GLN A 505 -16.02 8.08 14.61
CA GLN A 505 -15.43 9.38 14.97
C GLN A 505 -16.31 10.53 14.50
N TRP A 506 -16.94 10.41 13.33
CA TRP A 506 -17.84 11.43 12.80
C TRP A 506 -19.01 11.72 13.75
N VAL A 507 -19.66 10.68 14.25
CA VAL A 507 -20.85 10.83 15.12
C VAL A 507 -20.56 11.36 16.52
N ILE A 508 -19.28 11.59 16.86
CA ILE A 508 -18.85 12.25 18.11
C ILE A 508 -17.93 13.45 17.85
N ALA A 509 -17.81 13.91 16.59
CA ALA A 509 -16.86 14.94 16.19
C ALA A 509 -17.13 16.29 16.87
N ASP A 510 -18.37 16.57 17.28
CA ASP A 510 -18.75 17.74 18.08
C ASP A 510 -18.09 17.78 19.47
N SER A 511 -17.60 16.63 19.95
CA SER A 511 -16.99 16.51 21.27
C SER A 511 -15.47 16.27 21.23
N LEU A 512 -14.91 16.00 20.05
CA LEU A 512 -13.48 15.74 19.84
C LEU A 512 -12.68 17.04 19.73
N ASP A 513 -11.39 16.98 20.04
CA ASP A 513 -10.47 18.11 19.86
C ASP A 513 -9.96 18.21 18.42
N ALA A 514 -9.98 17.09 17.68
CA ALA A 514 -9.76 17.01 16.24
C ALA A 514 -10.36 15.70 15.69
N ALA A 515 -10.78 15.67 14.42
CA ALA A 515 -11.29 14.46 13.81
C ALA A 515 -10.72 14.20 12.40
N ALA A 516 -10.42 12.95 12.12
CA ALA A 516 -10.00 12.46 10.81
C ALA A 516 -10.91 11.30 10.36
N PRO A 517 -12.14 11.61 9.94
CA PRO A 517 -13.01 10.63 9.29
C PRO A 517 -12.58 10.39 7.84
N LEU A 518 -12.04 9.20 7.57
CA LEU A 518 -11.49 8.85 6.26
C LEU A 518 -12.42 7.87 5.54
N LEU A 519 -12.68 8.09 4.24
CA LEU A 519 -13.49 7.24 3.36
C LEU A 519 -14.80 6.80 4.05
N THR A 520 -15.58 7.77 4.50
CA THR A 520 -16.73 7.56 5.39
C THR A 520 -17.72 8.71 5.31
N SER A 521 -18.91 8.51 5.86
CA SER A 521 -19.94 9.54 6.00
C SER A 521 -20.78 9.23 7.23
N ASP A 522 -21.53 10.20 7.75
CA ASP A 522 -22.66 9.97 8.67
C ASP A 522 -23.97 9.68 7.92
N ASP A 523 -24.05 9.92 6.62
CA ASP A 523 -25.23 9.65 5.80
C ASP A 523 -25.34 8.17 5.42
N MET A 524 -25.76 7.35 6.38
CA MET A 524 -25.93 5.90 6.17
C MET A 524 -27.04 5.57 5.17
N TYR A 525 -28.03 6.45 4.97
CA TYR A 525 -29.01 6.26 3.90
C TYR A 525 -28.32 6.29 2.55
N SER A 526 -27.46 7.27 2.28
CA SER A 526 -26.74 7.33 0.99
C SER A 526 -25.71 6.22 0.80
N PHE A 527 -25.26 5.55 1.86
CA PHE A 527 -24.46 4.33 1.72
C PHE A 527 -25.31 3.13 1.24
N ILE A 528 -26.49 2.93 1.82
CA ILE A 528 -27.36 1.79 1.49
C ILE A 528 -28.21 2.06 0.24
N TYR A 529 -28.68 3.30 0.06
CA TYR A 529 -29.57 3.79 -1.00
C TYR A 529 -29.04 5.11 -1.62
N PRO A 530 -27.82 5.15 -2.20
CA PRO A 530 -27.19 6.39 -2.68
C PRO A 530 -28.07 7.23 -3.60
N ASP A 531 -28.86 6.60 -4.47
CA ASP A 531 -29.79 7.28 -5.37
C ASP A 531 -31.25 6.85 -5.14
N GLY A 532 -31.59 6.45 -3.91
CA GLY A 532 -32.87 5.80 -3.61
C GLY A 532 -32.99 4.38 -4.18
N VAL A 533 -31.90 3.84 -4.72
CA VAL A 533 -31.78 2.47 -5.23
C VAL A 533 -30.81 1.71 -4.34
N LEU A 534 -31.19 0.50 -3.92
CA LEU A 534 -30.38 -0.33 -3.01
C LEU A 534 -29.02 -0.67 -3.64
N SER A 535 -27.94 -0.28 -2.96
CA SER A 535 -26.56 -0.71 -3.21
C SER A 535 -26.39 -2.17 -2.75
N LEU A 536 -27.05 -3.08 -3.48
CA LEU A 536 -27.24 -4.48 -3.10
C LEU A 536 -25.93 -5.16 -2.73
N GLN A 537 -24.93 -5.10 -3.62
CA GLN A 537 -23.66 -5.75 -3.37
C GLN A 537 -22.96 -5.20 -2.13
N SER A 538 -22.91 -3.87 -1.95
CA SER A 538 -22.21 -3.26 -0.81
C SER A 538 -22.90 -3.57 0.51
N ALA A 539 -24.22 -3.38 0.58
CA ALA A 539 -25.01 -3.58 1.79
C ALA A 539 -24.93 -5.04 2.27
N PHE A 540 -25.12 -6.00 1.35
CA PHE A 540 -25.15 -7.41 1.70
C PHE A 540 -23.75 -7.99 1.91
N LEU A 541 -22.74 -7.64 1.09
CA LEU A 541 -21.38 -8.12 1.30
C LEU A 541 -20.86 -7.70 2.67
N TRP A 542 -21.03 -6.42 3.02
CA TRP A 542 -20.65 -5.90 4.33
C TRP A 542 -21.50 -6.51 5.46
N GLY A 543 -22.82 -6.63 5.24
CA GLY A 543 -23.74 -7.18 6.23
C GLY A 543 -23.44 -8.63 6.59
N TYR A 544 -23.26 -9.50 5.59
CA TYR A 544 -22.85 -10.88 5.82
C TYR A 544 -21.49 -10.96 6.51
N ALA A 545 -20.49 -10.18 6.07
CA ALA A 545 -19.16 -10.21 6.68
C ALA A 545 -19.19 -9.83 8.17
N ASN A 546 -20.08 -8.93 8.58
CA ASN A 546 -20.17 -8.47 9.97
C ASN A 546 -21.14 -9.29 10.84
N ALA A 547 -22.09 -9.99 10.22
CA ALA A 547 -23.01 -10.92 10.89
C ALA A 547 -22.47 -12.37 10.96
N ALA A 548 -21.53 -12.73 10.10
CA ALA A 548 -21.02 -14.10 9.97
C ALA A 548 -20.48 -14.65 11.30
N LYS A 549 -20.85 -15.89 11.59
CA LYS A 549 -20.24 -16.68 12.67
C LYS A 549 -18.96 -17.33 12.17
N SER A 550 -18.03 -17.65 13.07
CA SER A 550 -16.79 -18.34 12.72
C SER A 550 -17.07 -19.62 11.90
N GLY A 551 -16.51 -19.72 10.70
CA GLY A 551 -16.63 -20.90 9.83
C GLY A 551 -17.66 -20.81 8.70
N GLU A 552 -18.39 -19.70 8.55
CA GLU A 552 -19.34 -19.52 7.43
C GLU A 552 -18.60 -19.28 6.09
N ASP A 553 -19.08 -19.91 5.00
CA ASP A 553 -18.54 -19.73 3.65
C ASP A 553 -18.96 -18.37 3.07
N MET A 554 -17.97 -17.47 3.01
CA MET A 554 -18.09 -16.11 2.50
C MET A 554 -17.46 -15.94 1.11
N SER A 555 -17.35 -17.02 0.33
CA SER A 555 -16.82 -16.95 -1.04
C SER A 555 -17.65 -16.00 -1.92
N ALA A 556 -16.98 -15.30 -2.84
CA ALA A 556 -17.62 -14.35 -3.75
C ALA A 556 -18.75 -15.00 -4.55
N GLU A 557 -18.59 -16.28 -4.91
CA GLU A 557 -19.62 -17.06 -5.60
C GLU A 557 -20.85 -17.31 -4.73
N ARG A 558 -20.64 -17.72 -3.47
CA ARG A 558 -21.73 -17.93 -2.53
C ARG A 558 -22.50 -16.64 -2.24
N VAL A 559 -21.78 -15.53 -2.08
CA VAL A 559 -22.39 -14.21 -1.92
C VAL A 559 -23.20 -13.86 -3.17
N ARG A 560 -22.65 -13.96 -4.38
CA ARG A 560 -23.38 -13.71 -5.64
C ARG A 560 -24.66 -14.54 -5.77
N GLN A 561 -24.61 -15.83 -5.43
CA GLN A 561 -25.77 -16.71 -5.41
C GLN A 561 -26.85 -16.21 -4.43
N ARG A 562 -26.45 -15.77 -3.23
CA ARG A 562 -27.36 -15.16 -2.24
C ARG A 562 -27.98 -13.87 -2.78
N LEU A 563 -27.19 -12.98 -3.38
CA LEU A 563 -27.68 -11.71 -3.96
C LEU A 563 -28.70 -11.90 -5.10
N SER A 564 -28.73 -13.08 -5.71
CA SER A 564 -29.65 -13.40 -6.81
C SER A 564 -31.00 -13.95 -6.34
N ARG A 565 -31.17 -14.20 -5.03
CA ARG A 565 -32.40 -14.76 -4.45
C ARG A 565 -33.49 -13.70 -4.31
N LEU A 566 -34.72 -14.10 -4.61
CA LEU A 566 -35.92 -13.29 -4.40
C LEU A 566 -36.88 -14.03 -3.45
N PRO A 567 -37.57 -13.31 -2.55
CA PRO A 567 -37.42 -11.87 -2.31
C PRO A 567 -36.12 -11.58 -1.54
N LEU A 568 -35.69 -10.32 -1.48
CA LEU A 568 -34.44 -9.98 -0.78
C LEU A 568 -34.50 -10.24 0.74
N SER A 569 -35.69 -10.31 1.34
CA SER A 569 -35.83 -10.77 2.74
C SER A 569 -35.34 -12.21 2.96
N VAL A 570 -35.49 -13.09 1.96
CA VAL A 570 -34.92 -14.44 1.99
C VAL A 570 -33.42 -14.41 1.75
N ALA A 571 -32.94 -13.49 0.90
CA ALA A 571 -31.50 -13.27 0.74
C ALA A 571 -30.87 -12.84 2.08
N ALA A 572 -31.49 -11.93 2.83
CA ALA A 572 -30.96 -11.39 4.09
C ALA A 572 -30.69 -12.42 5.21
N ASP A 573 -31.14 -13.67 5.06
CA ASP A 573 -30.78 -14.81 5.91
C ASP A 573 -31.00 -14.55 7.42
N SER A 574 -32.13 -13.92 7.75
CA SER A 574 -32.52 -13.54 9.13
C SER A 574 -31.58 -12.52 9.82
N ILE A 575 -30.69 -11.85 9.09
CA ILE A 575 -29.85 -10.79 9.64
C ILE A 575 -30.70 -9.54 9.88
N ALA A 576 -30.93 -9.22 11.16
CA ALA A 576 -31.89 -8.20 11.59
C ALA A 576 -31.71 -6.83 10.90
N PHE A 577 -30.49 -6.27 10.93
CA PHE A 577 -30.24 -4.96 10.33
C PHE A 577 -30.37 -4.97 8.79
N LEU A 578 -30.10 -6.09 8.10
CA LEU A 578 -30.36 -6.20 6.66
C LEU A 578 -31.86 -6.20 6.38
N LEU A 579 -32.64 -6.93 7.18
CA LEU A 579 -34.10 -6.93 7.05
C LEU A 579 -34.69 -5.54 7.29
N ASP A 580 -34.17 -4.80 8.26
CA ASP A 580 -34.65 -3.45 8.54
C ASP A 580 -34.24 -2.46 7.43
N TRP A 581 -33.01 -2.55 6.90
CA TRP A 581 -32.62 -1.77 5.72
C TRP A 581 -33.54 -2.01 4.53
N LEU A 582 -34.01 -3.25 4.30
CA LEU A 582 -34.95 -3.57 3.23
C LEU A 582 -36.37 -3.04 3.48
N LYS A 583 -36.79 -2.86 4.75
CA LYS A 583 -38.09 -2.25 5.09
C LYS A 583 -38.08 -0.73 4.97
N HIS A 584 -36.91 -0.12 5.11
CA HIS A 584 -36.72 1.33 5.12
C HIS A 584 -36.12 1.84 3.78
N GLU A 585 -36.75 1.53 2.64
CA GLU A 585 -36.30 1.95 1.30
C GLU A 585 -36.26 3.48 1.12
N LYS A 586 -37.03 4.22 1.91
CA LYS A 586 -37.10 5.69 1.86
C LYS A 586 -36.32 6.28 3.02
N ARG A 587 -35.86 7.52 2.83
CA ARG A 587 -35.27 8.32 3.91
C ARG A 587 -36.36 8.74 4.90
N ASP A 588 -36.58 7.88 5.90
CA ASP A 588 -37.51 8.06 7.01
C ASP A 588 -36.78 8.12 8.36
N GLY A 589 -37.55 8.21 9.46
CA GLY A 589 -37.03 8.35 10.82
C GLY A 589 -36.22 7.14 11.34
N TYR A 590 -36.11 6.04 10.60
CA TYR A 590 -35.12 5.01 10.91
C TYR A 590 -33.70 5.52 10.64
N TRP A 591 -33.49 6.16 9.48
CA TRP A 591 -32.18 6.64 9.07
C TRP A 591 -31.71 7.79 9.92
N ASP A 592 -32.60 8.71 10.31
CA ASP A 592 -32.27 9.87 11.16
C ASP A 592 -31.62 9.45 12.50
N LYS A 593 -31.97 8.27 13.03
CA LYS A 593 -31.40 7.73 14.27
C LYS A 593 -29.94 7.26 14.12
N LEU A 594 -29.48 7.04 12.89
CA LEU A 594 -28.12 6.61 12.56
C LEU A 594 -27.26 7.78 12.07
N GLN A 595 -27.78 9.01 12.09
CA GLN A 595 -27.06 10.21 11.65
C GLN A 595 -26.77 11.14 12.83
N PHE A 596 -25.81 12.03 12.63
CA PHE A 596 -25.50 13.08 13.58
C PHE A 596 -25.62 14.46 12.90
N HIS A 597 -26.28 15.41 13.56
CA HIS A 597 -26.58 16.74 13.00
C HIS A 597 -26.12 17.90 13.90
N GLY A 598 -25.27 17.65 14.90
CA GLY A 598 -24.80 18.71 15.79
C GLY A 598 -23.64 19.53 15.20
N PRO A 599 -23.35 20.71 15.77
CA PRO A 599 -22.30 21.59 15.28
C PRO A 599 -20.91 21.00 15.53
N ILE A 600 -20.08 20.93 14.49
CA ILE A 600 -18.70 20.46 14.57
C ILE A 600 -17.75 21.65 14.40
N THR A 601 -17.23 22.15 15.52
CA THR A 601 -16.30 23.31 15.55
C THR A 601 -14.83 22.91 15.67
N SER A 602 -14.54 21.64 15.96
CA SER A 602 -13.18 21.11 15.98
C SER A 602 -12.56 21.06 14.57
N PRO A 603 -11.23 21.12 14.44
CA PRO A 603 -10.56 20.84 13.17
C PRO A 603 -10.86 19.43 12.64
N VAL A 604 -11.23 19.34 11.36
CA VAL A 604 -11.55 18.09 10.65
C VAL A 604 -10.74 17.96 9.37
N ILE A 605 -10.11 16.80 9.19
CA ILE A 605 -9.64 16.34 7.87
C ILE A 605 -10.57 15.24 7.36
N SER A 606 -11.31 15.54 6.30
CA SER A 606 -12.17 14.55 5.62
C SER A 606 -11.51 14.15 4.31
N ILE A 607 -11.26 12.86 4.12
CA ILE A 607 -10.63 12.33 2.91
C ILE A 607 -11.58 11.35 2.23
N ALA A 608 -11.93 11.60 0.98
CA ALA A 608 -12.80 10.78 0.14
C ALA A 608 -12.04 10.25 -1.09
N GLY A 609 -12.67 9.34 -1.83
CA GLY A 609 -12.20 8.88 -3.14
C GLY A 609 -13.27 9.02 -4.20
N TRP A 610 -12.89 9.34 -5.44
CA TRP A 610 -13.86 9.46 -6.55
C TRP A 610 -14.65 8.20 -6.81
N TYR A 611 -14.08 7.03 -6.51
CA TYR A 611 -14.75 5.74 -6.65
C TYR A 611 -15.14 5.10 -5.31
N ASP A 612 -15.16 5.89 -4.23
CA ASP A 612 -15.50 5.42 -2.89
C ASP A 612 -17.01 5.31 -2.69
N ILE A 613 -17.45 4.28 -1.95
CA ILE A 613 -18.88 4.03 -1.65
C ILE A 613 -19.55 5.12 -0.84
N PHE A 614 -18.79 5.92 -0.09
CA PHE A 614 -19.32 7.00 0.74
C PHE A 614 -19.29 8.35 0.05
N LEU A 615 -18.73 8.47 -1.17
CA LEU A 615 -18.47 9.77 -1.81
C LEU A 615 -19.68 10.72 -1.76
N LYS A 616 -20.87 10.23 -2.07
CA LYS A 616 -22.09 11.06 -2.08
C LYS A 616 -22.42 11.63 -0.71
N GLY A 617 -22.49 10.78 0.32
CA GLY A 617 -22.73 11.21 1.69
C GLY A 617 -21.59 12.07 2.24
N GLN A 618 -20.35 11.71 1.92
CA GLN A 618 -19.16 12.41 2.40
C GLN A 618 -19.05 13.83 1.80
N LEU A 619 -19.38 14.00 0.52
CA LEU A 619 -19.48 15.33 -0.11
C LEU A 619 -20.55 16.21 0.53
N ASN A 620 -21.69 15.63 0.93
CA ASN A 620 -22.72 16.38 1.67
C ASN A 620 -22.19 16.87 3.02
N GLY A 621 -21.52 15.98 3.78
CA GLY A 621 -20.87 16.33 5.05
C GLY A 621 -19.76 17.38 4.89
N MET A 622 -18.91 17.26 3.85
CA MET A 622 -17.87 18.25 3.54
C MET A 622 -18.47 19.63 3.24
N GLN A 623 -19.55 19.70 2.45
CA GLN A 623 -20.23 20.97 2.16
C GLN A 623 -20.84 21.60 3.41
N GLN A 624 -21.42 20.79 4.29
CA GLN A 624 -21.98 21.28 5.55
C GLN A 624 -20.88 21.84 6.46
N LEU A 625 -19.79 21.07 6.66
CA LEU A 625 -18.62 21.51 7.42
C LEU A 625 -17.93 22.72 6.79
N ALA A 626 -17.98 22.87 5.47
CA ALA A 626 -17.42 24.04 4.79
C ALA A 626 -18.19 25.31 5.13
N LYS A 627 -19.52 25.23 5.23
CA LYS A 627 -20.40 26.37 5.55
C LYS A 627 -20.35 26.77 7.02
N GLU A 628 -20.35 25.79 7.92
CA GLU A 628 -20.61 26.03 9.35
C GLU A 628 -19.47 25.59 10.28
N GLY A 629 -18.51 24.84 9.77
CA GLY A 629 -17.43 24.24 10.55
C GLY A 629 -16.16 25.10 10.64
N ASN A 630 -15.11 24.49 11.19
CA ASN A 630 -13.83 25.15 11.40
C ASN A 630 -13.17 25.57 10.06
N PRO A 631 -12.65 26.81 9.94
CA PRO A 631 -11.95 27.26 8.72
C PRO A 631 -10.68 26.46 8.43
N GLN A 632 -10.09 25.80 9.44
CA GLN A 632 -8.92 24.92 9.28
C GLN A 632 -9.28 23.52 8.76
N ASN A 633 -10.56 23.24 8.50
CA ASN A 633 -10.95 21.97 7.91
C ASN A 633 -10.33 21.80 6.53
N LYS A 634 -9.86 20.57 6.25
CA LYS A 634 -9.31 20.18 4.95
C LYS A 634 -10.13 19.03 4.37
N TYR A 635 -10.51 19.16 3.11
CA TYR A 635 -11.32 18.20 2.37
C TYR A 635 -10.51 17.71 1.18
N ILE A 636 -10.23 16.42 1.12
CA ILE A 636 -9.38 15.84 0.08
C ILE A 636 -10.18 14.78 -0.65
N ILE A 637 -10.19 14.82 -1.98
CA ILE A 637 -10.78 13.77 -2.82
C ILE A 637 -9.73 13.28 -3.80
N GLY A 638 -9.23 12.07 -3.57
CA GLY A 638 -8.23 11.42 -4.42
C GLY A 638 -8.85 10.47 -5.44
N PRO A 639 -8.03 9.83 -6.29
CA PRO A 639 -8.47 8.87 -7.30
C PRO A 639 -8.78 7.49 -6.72
N TRP A 640 -9.17 7.43 -5.44
CA TRP A 640 -9.29 6.18 -4.69
C TRP A 640 -10.69 5.57 -4.80
N ALA A 641 -10.74 4.26 -4.63
CA ALA A 641 -11.93 3.49 -4.34
C ALA A 641 -11.92 3.07 -2.85
N HIS A 642 -12.97 2.36 -2.40
CA HIS A 642 -13.01 1.83 -1.04
C HIS A 642 -12.08 0.61 -0.89
N GLY A 643 -10.88 0.82 -0.36
CA GLY A 643 -9.86 -0.24 -0.22
C GLY A 643 -9.16 -0.63 -1.53
N LEU A 644 -8.42 -1.75 -1.54
CA LEU A 644 -7.54 -2.16 -2.65
C LEU A 644 -8.24 -2.95 -3.78
N THR A 645 -9.57 -3.08 -3.78
CA THR A 645 -10.29 -3.97 -4.71
C THR A 645 -10.64 -3.31 -6.06
N GLY A 646 -10.03 -2.16 -6.34
CA GLY A 646 -10.26 -1.37 -7.54
C GLY A 646 -9.42 -1.79 -8.76
N TYR A 647 -9.87 -1.38 -9.94
CA TYR A 647 -9.11 -1.43 -11.18
C TYR A 647 -7.79 -0.67 -10.98
N LYS A 648 -6.65 -1.34 -11.21
CA LYS A 648 -5.33 -0.76 -10.93
C LYS A 648 -5.02 0.35 -11.93
N ASN A 649 -5.06 1.59 -11.47
CA ASN A 649 -4.50 2.74 -12.15
C ASN A 649 -3.71 3.57 -11.13
N ASP A 650 -2.42 3.77 -11.41
CA ASP A 650 -1.49 4.42 -10.49
C ASP A 650 -1.62 5.95 -10.52
N TYR A 651 -2.20 6.52 -11.58
CA TYR A 651 -2.36 7.97 -11.76
C TYR A 651 -1.08 8.78 -11.47
N GLY A 652 0.08 8.21 -11.83
CA GLY A 652 1.39 8.81 -11.61
C GLY A 652 2.03 8.53 -10.24
N GLY A 653 1.47 7.60 -9.46
CA GLY A 653 2.02 7.12 -8.21
C GLY A 653 1.67 7.98 -7.00
N GLU A 654 2.04 7.48 -5.81
CA GLU A 654 1.83 8.16 -4.53
C GLU A 654 2.42 9.58 -4.50
N LYS A 655 3.44 9.89 -5.31
CA LYS A 655 3.97 11.25 -5.47
C LYS A 655 2.95 12.24 -6.04
N ARG A 656 1.97 11.77 -6.82
CA ARG A 656 0.91 12.56 -7.45
C ARG A 656 -0.42 12.44 -6.73
N THR A 657 -0.79 11.24 -6.31
CA THR A 657 -2.06 10.99 -5.60
C THR A 657 -1.96 11.34 -4.12
N GLY A 658 -0.76 11.22 -3.56
CA GLY A 658 -0.49 11.25 -2.13
C GLY A 658 -1.00 10.01 -1.39
N SER A 659 -0.73 9.96 -0.08
CA SER A 659 -1.19 8.91 0.83
C SER A 659 -2.13 9.48 1.89
N TYR A 660 -3.38 9.00 1.90
CA TYR A 660 -4.38 9.43 2.88
C TYR A 660 -3.97 9.08 4.32
N GLY A 661 -3.19 8.00 4.53
CA GLY A 661 -2.61 7.65 5.83
C GLY A 661 -1.54 8.65 6.28
N GLN A 662 -0.68 9.13 5.38
CA GLN A 662 0.29 10.19 5.70
C GLN A 662 -0.40 11.53 5.94
N MET A 663 -1.31 11.93 5.05
CA MET A 663 -2.00 13.23 5.13
C MET A 663 -2.83 13.35 6.42
N SER A 664 -3.62 12.32 6.75
CA SER A 664 -4.43 12.32 7.97
C SER A 664 -3.57 12.30 9.23
N PHE A 665 -2.46 11.56 9.23
CA PHE A 665 -1.51 11.55 10.35
C PHE A 665 -0.90 12.93 10.59
N GLU A 666 -0.36 13.58 9.56
CA GLU A 666 0.28 14.89 9.69
C GLU A 666 -0.70 15.97 10.14
N TYR A 667 -1.93 15.94 9.60
CA TYR A 667 -3.01 16.83 10.03
C TYR A 667 -3.36 16.61 11.51
N MET A 668 -3.64 15.37 11.91
CA MET A 668 -4.03 15.03 13.28
C MET A 668 -2.90 15.36 14.27
N LEU A 669 -1.64 15.06 13.92
CA LEU A 669 -0.50 15.40 14.74
C LEU A 669 -0.41 16.91 14.98
N SER A 670 -0.66 17.72 13.96
CA SER A 670 -0.60 19.18 14.06
C SER A 670 -1.75 19.72 14.90
N ALA A 671 -2.98 19.26 14.64
CA ALA A 671 -4.17 19.64 15.39
C ALA A 671 -4.06 19.29 16.89
N LEU A 672 -3.67 18.06 17.21
CA LEU A 672 -3.54 17.59 18.60
C LEU A 672 -2.38 18.25 19.37
N LYS A 673 -1.41 18.84 18.66
CA LYS A 673 -0.31 19.62 19.26
C LYS A 673 -0.53 21.13 19.22
N GLY A 674 -1.70 21.59 18.75
CA GLY A 674 -2.01 23.03 18.63
C GLY A 674 -1.09 23.76 17.65
N ARG A 675 -0.61 23.08 16.60
CA ARG A 675 0.26 23.64 15.56
C ARG A 675 -0.55 23.98 14.32
N SER A 676 -0.11 24.97 13.55
CA SER A 676 -0.65 25.23 12.22
C SER A 676 -0.49 23.99 11.33
N VAL A 677 -1.57 23.64 10.62
CA VAL A 677 -1.58 22.54 9.66
C VAL A 677 -0.92 22.99 8.37
N HIS A 678 0.07 22.24 7.91
CA HIS A 678 0.62 22.33 6.56
C HIS A 678 0.28 21.04 5.81
N LEU A 679 -0.23 21.15 4.59
CA LEU A 679 -0.51 19.99 3.75
C LEU A 679 0.72 19.70 2.88
N PRO A 680 1.26 18.46 2.90
CA PRO A 680 2.43 18.14 2.08
C PRO A 680 2.06 18.18 0.59
N PRO A 681 3.00 18.55 -0.30
CA PRO A 681 2.84 18.37 -1.74
C PRO A 681 2.43 16.91 -2.03
N PRO A 682 1.51 16.66 -2.98
CA PRO A 682 1.07 17.55 -4.06
C PRO A 682 -0.19 18.38 -3.74
N LEU A 683 -0.64 18.40 -2.49
CA LEU A 683 -1.81 19.18 -2.08
C LEU A 683 -1.53 20.69 -2.15
N LYS A 684 -2.59 21.46 -2.40
CA LYS A 684 -2.59 22.93 -2.33
C LYS A 684 -3.06 23.38 -0.95
N GLU A 685 -2.70 24.61 -0.58
CA GLU A 685 -3.10 25.24 0.68
C GLU A 685 -4.60 25.65 0.75
N SER A 686 -5.45 25.14 -0.14
CA SER A 686 -6.89 25.38 -0.19
C SER A 686 -7.67 24.52 0.82
N ARG A 687 -8.96 24.82 1.05
CA ARG A 687 -9.83 23.94 1.87
C ARG A 687 -10.17 22.63 1.18
N PHE A 688 -10.57 22.67 -0.08
CA PHE A 688 -10.80 21.52 -0.95
C PHE A 688 -9.57 21.24 -1.82
N ASN A 689 -9.17 19.98 -1.84
CA ASN A 689 -8.12 19.44 -2.70
C ASN A 689 -8.71 18.29 -3.51
N LEU A 690 -8.90 18.50 -4.80
CA LEU A 690 -9.68 17.65 -5.68
C LEU A 690 -8.78 17.10 -6.78
N PHE A 691 -8.48 15.80 -6.76
CA PHE A 691 -7.62 15.17 -7.75
C PHE A 691 -8.33 15.07 -9.10
N ILE A 692 -7.68 15.44 -10.20
CA ILE A 692 -8.22 15.28 -11.55
C ILE A 692 -7.56 14.05 -12.17
N MET A 693 -8.32 12.96 -12.28
CA MET A 693 -7.90 11.71 -12.92
C MET A 693 -7.56 11.93 -14.40
N GLU A 694 -6.63 11.14 -14.93
CA GLU A 694 -6.00 11.29 -16.27
C GLU A 694 -5.17 12.56 -16.48
N ARG A 695 -5.41 13.62 -15.69
CA ARG A 695 -4.53 14.78 -15.58
C ARG A 695 -3.41 14.60 -14.56
N ASN A 696 -3.65 13.80 -13.52
CA ASN A 696 -2.73 13.47 -12.44
C ASN A 696 -2.27 14.68 -11.59
N GLU A 697 -3.19 15.61 -11.34
CA GLU A 697 -2.95 16.85 -10.58
C GLU A 697 -4.13 17.19 -9.66
N TYR A 698 -3.84 17.78 -8.50
CA TYR A 698 -4.85 18.35 -7.62
C TYR A 698 -5.27 19.75 -8.09
N ALA A 699 -6.57 20.00 -8.17
CA ALA A 699 -7.15 21.34 -8.14
C ALA A 699 -7.45 21.74 -6.69
N GLY A 700 -7.18 22.99 -6.34
CA GLY A 700 -7.45 23.53 -5.01
C GLY A 700 -8.58 24.55 -5.11
N SER A 701 -9.52 24.52 -4.18
CA SER A 701 -10.62 25.48 -4.09
C SER A 701 -11.04 25.68 -2.63
N ASP A 702 -11.66 26.81 -2.32
CA ASP A 702 -12.24 27.03 -0.99
C ASP A 702 -13.73 26.67 -0.93
N VAL A 703 -14.34 26.36 -2.07
CA VAL A 703 -15.74 25.98 -2.22
C VAL A 703 -15.89 24.69 -3.03
N TRP A 704 -17.04 24.04 -2.89
CA TRP A 704 -17.43 22.90 -3.71
C TRP A 704 -18.83 23.12 -4.30
N PRO A 705 -19.04 22.91 -5.61
CA PRO A 705 -17.98 22.73 -6.62
C PRO A 705 -17.11 23.99 -6.74
N PRO A 706 -15.90 23.91 -7.35
CA PRO A 706 -15.07 25.09 -7.61
C PRO A 706 -15.81 26.14 -8.44
N GLU A 707 -15.51 27.43 -8.23
CA GLU A 707 -16.16 28.54 -8.95
C GLU A 707 -15.87 28.50 -10.46
N GLU A 708 -14.76 27.90 -10.87
CA GLU A 708 -14.39 27.73 -12.27
C GLU A 708 -15.10 26.55 -12.96
N THR A 709 -16.01 25.87 -12.25
CA THR A 709 -16.87 24.81 -12.80
C THR A 709 -18.18 25.39 -13.32
N THR A 710 -18.47 25.16 -14.60
CA THR A 710 -19.75 25.52 -15.24
C THR A 710 -20.50 24.26 -15.68
N SER A 711 -21.81 24.22 -15.42
CA SER A 711 -22.68 23.14 -15.90
C SER A 711 -23.02 23.32 -17.38
N VAL A 712 -22.48 22.43 -18.24
CA VAL A 712 -22.68 22.46 -19.70
C VAL A 712 -23.59 21.30 -20.15
N PRO A 713 -24.69 21.56 -20.86
CA PRO A 713 -25.55 20.50 -21.37
C PRO A 713 -24.96 19.83 -22.61
N TYR A 714 -25.06 18.50 -22.66
CA TYR A 714 -24.83 17.66 -23.83
C TYR A 714 -26.12 16.87 -24.09
N TYR A 715 -26.86 17.28 -25.12
CA TYR A 715 -28.12 16.68 -25.51
C TYR A 715 -27.91 15.44 -26.38
N LEU A 716 -28.72 14.42 -26.11
CA LEU A 716 -28.85 13.23 -26.93
C LEU A 716 -29.45 13.62 -28.29
N GLN A 717 -28.91 13.11 -29.39
CA GLN A 717 -29.35 13.41 -30.75
C GLN A 717 -30.01 12.20 -31.42
N ALA A 718 -30.78 12.45 -32.48
CA ALA A 718 -31.52 11.42 -33.24
C ALA A 718 -30.62 10.43 -34.02
N ASP A 719 -29.32 10.69 -34.11
CA ASP A 719 -28.31 9.91 -34.83
C ASP A 719 -27.29 9.23 -33.89
N HIS A 720 -27.62 9.10 -32.59
CA HIS A 720 -26.72 8.62 -31.53
C HIS A 720 -25.54 9.54 -31.18
N SER A 721 -25.49 10.78 -31.68
CA SER A 721 -24.48 11.74 -31.22
C SER A 721 -24.87 12.45 -29.91
N LEU A 722 -23.86 13.01 -29.22
CA LEU A 722 -23.99 13.97 -28.12
C LEU A 722 -23.55 15.36 -28.61
N SER A 723 -24.36 16.38 -28.35
CA SER A 723 -24.06 17.75 -28.78
C SER A 723 -24.53 18.78 -27.76
N ILE A 724 -23.83 19.91 -27.66
CA ILE A 724 -24.26 21.06 -26.85
C ILE A 724 -25.49 21.77 -27.42
N GLN A 725 -25.82 21.50 -28.69
CA GLN A 725 -27.01 22.06 -29.35
C GLN A 725 -28.24 21.19 -29.07
N PRO A 726 -29.41 21.78 -28.77
CA PRO A 726 -30.65 21.03 -28.61
C PRO A 726 -31.00 20.20 -29.87
N PRO A 727 -31.65 19.04 -29.72
CA PRO A 727 -31.94 18.16 -30.84
C PRO A 727 -32.99 18.77 -31.78
N ALA A 728 -32.64 18.90 -33.06
CA ALA A 728 -33.55 19.42 -34.09
C ALA A 728 -34.55 18.36 -34.62
N LYS A 729 -34.21 17.08 -34.50
CA LYS A 729 -35.02 15.96 -34.99
C LYS A 729 -35.53 15.12 -33.83
N SER A 730 -36.77 14.66 -33.95
CA SER A 730 -37.36 13.76 -32.96
C SER A 730 -37.04 12.29 -33.27
N LYS A 731 -36.67 11.52 -32.25
CA LYS A 731 -36.44 10.07 -32.32
C LYS A 731 -36.81 9.44 -30.98
N ILE A 732 -37.38 8.24 -31.04
CA ILE A 732 -37.61 7.41 -29.88
C ILE A 732 -36.67 6.21 -29.98
N TYR A 733 -35.83 6.04 -28.96
CA TYR A 733 -35.03 4.84 -28.76
C TYR A 733 -35.74 3.92 -27.79
N ALA A 734 -35.79 2.64 -28.08
CA ALA A 734 -36.43 1.66 -27.21
C ALA A 734 -35.47 0.49 -26.99
N TYR A 735 -35.44 -0.01 -25.75
CA TYR A 735 -34.74 -1.24 -25.40
C TYR A 735 -35.65 -2.09 -24.52
N THR A 736 -35.42 -3.40 -24.48
CA THR A 736 -36.21 -4.32 -23.65
C THR A 736 -35.33 -4.89 -22.55
N TYR A 737 -35.77 -4.71 -21.31
CA TYR A 737 -35.13 -5.22 -20.12
C TYR A 737 -35.82 -6.51 -19.64
N ASP A 738 -35.02 -7.54 -19.43
CA ASP A 738 -35.41 -8.80 -18.79
C ASP A 738 -34.69 -8.94 -17.44
N PRO A 739 -35.37 -8.82 -16.29
CA PRO A 739 -34.72 -8.94 -14.99
C PRO A 739 -34.10 -10.33 -14.70
N SER A 740 -34.44 -11.36 -15.48
CA SER A 740 -33.77 -12.67 -15.38
C SER A 740 -32.38 -12.70 -16.01
N ASP A 741 -32.07 -11.73 -16.86
CA ASP A 741 -30.76 -11.50 -17.49
C ASP A 741 -30.33 -10.04 -17.26
N PRO A 742 -30.05 -9.65 -15.99
CA PRO A 742 -29.80 -8.27 -15.65
C PRO A 742 -28.50 -7.77 -16.27
N TYR A 743 -28.51 -6.54 -16.79
CA TYR A 743 -27.31 -5.90 -17.30
C TYR A 743 -26.20 -5.88 -16.23
N PRO A 744 -25.00 -6.41 -16.53
CA PRO A 744 -23.97 -6.69 -15.53
C PRO A 744 -23.18 -5.44 -15.15
N ASN A 745 -22.72 -5.37 -13.91
CA ASN A 745 -21.85 -4.31 -13.41
C ASN A 745 -20.36 -4.59 -13.68
N TYR A 746 -19.65 -3.57 -14.19
CA TYR A 746 -18.20 -3.48 -14.16
C TYR A 746 -17.82 -2.06 -13.73
N GLY A 747 -16.96 -1.92 -12.71
CA GLY A 747 -16.55 -0.60 -12.22
C GLY A 747 -17.60 0.10 -11.37
N GLY A 748 -17.33 1.37 -11.08
CA GLY A 748 -18.18 2.27 -10.32
C GLY A 748 -17.92 2.23 -8.81
N THR A 749 -18.85 2.75 -8.02
CA THR A 749 -18.72 2.92 -6.56
C THR A 749 -19.48 1.83 -5.79
N PHE A 750 -18.79 0.76 -5.37
CA PHE A 750 -19.37 -0.34 -4.58
C PHE A 750 -18.29 -1.14 -3.82
N LEU A 751 -18.69 -2.04 -2.93
CA LEU A 751 -17.76 -3.02 -2.32
C LEU A 751 -17.73 -4.30 -3.16
N GLY A 752 -16.56 -4.68 -3.65
CA GLY A 752 -16.36 -5.92 -4.39
C GLY A 752 -15.13 -5.88 -5.27
N ASP A 753 -15.02 -6.84 -6.19
CA ASP A 753 -13.94 -6.87 -7.17
C ASP A 753 -14.21 -5.93 -8.34
N SER A 754 -13.15 -5.41 -8.98
CA SER A 754 -13.25 -4.56 -10.18
C SER A 754 -14.01 -3.24 -9.96
N VAL A 755 -13.89 -2.67 -8.76
CA VAL A 755 -14.41 -1.32 -8.41
C VAL A 755 -13.61 -0.26 -9.17
N GLY A 756 -14.15 0.94 -9.36
CA GLY A 756 -13.40 2.04 -9.97
C GLY A 756 -13.51 2.13 -11.51
N PRO A 757 -12.47 2.61 -12.22
CA PRO A 757 -12.49 2.89 -13.66
C PRO A 757 -12.27 1.60 -14.47
N ALA A 758 -13.27 0.73 -14.53
CA ALA A 758 -13.21 -0.57 -15.20
C ALA A 758 -13.58 -0.51 -16.70
N LEU A 759 -13.09 -1.51 -17.43
CA LEU A 759 -13.35 -1.70 -18.85
C LEU A 759 -14.82 -2.09 -19.13
N GLN A 760 -15.50 -1.29 -19.94
CA GLN A 760 -16.91 -1.46 -20.31
C GLN A 760 -17.10 -2.23 -21.63
N ASN A 761 -16.04 -2.49 -22.41
CA ASN A 761 -16.12 -3.17 -23.71
C ASN A 761 -16.86 -4.52 -23.67
N ARG A 762 -16.94 -5.17 -22.50
CA ARG A 762 -17.68 -6.44 -22.32
C ARG A 762 -19.19 -6.28 -22.48
N ASN A 763 -19.72 -5.06 -22.35
CA ASN A 763 -21.14 -4.78 -22.45
C ASN A 763 -21.59 -4.29 -23.82
N ILE A 764 -20.68 -4.09 -24.79
CA ILE A 764 -21.06 -3.49 -26.09
C ILE A 764 -22.03 -4.36 -26.91
N SER A 765 -22.06 -5.67 -26.66
CA SER A 765 -22.96 -6.61 -27.32
C SER A 765 -24.36 -6.65 -26.71
N ARG A 766 -24.57 -6.00 -25.55
CA ARG A 766 -25.88 -5.91 -24.90
C ARG A 766 -26.84 -5.08 -25.75
N THR A 767 -28.07 -5.57 -25.90
CA THR A 767 -29.15 -4.93 -26.67
C THR A 767 -30.14 -4.17 -25.77
N ASP A 768 -30.03 -4.32 -24.46
CA ASP A 768 -30.84 -3.64 -23.43
C ASP A 768 -30.19 -2.33 -22.98
N GLN A 769 -29.59 -1.57 -23.91
CA GLN A 769 -28.94 -0.28 -23.65
C GLN A 769 -29.07 0.65 -24.84
N VAL A 770 -28.89 1.96 -24.61
CA VAL A 770 -28.76 2.96 -25.67
C VAL A 770 -27.54 3.82 -25.38
N ASN A 771 -26.69 3.98 -26.39
CA ASN A 771 -25.43 4.69 -26.28
C ASN A 771 -25.44 5.96 -27.15
N PHE A 772 -24.83 7.02 -26.63
CA PHE A 772 -24.62 8.28 -27.35
C PHE A 772 -23.18 8.74 -27.17
N GLU A 773 -22.55 9.25 -28.23
CA GLU A 773 -21.14 9.66 -28.20
C GLU A 773 -20.91 11.05 -28.80
N THR A 774 -19.96 11.81 -28.26
CA THR A 774 -19.45 13.01 -28.92
C THR A 774 -18.53 12.63 -30.10
N PRO A 775 -18.24 13.57 -31.02
CA PRO A 775 -16.99 13.52 -31.77
C PRO A 775 -15.78 13.42 -30.82
N ALA A 776 -14.63 13.00 -31.35
CA ALA A 776 -13.39 13.04 -30.60
C ALA A 776 -13.04 14.49 -30.25
N PHE A 777 -12.64 14.75 -29.02
CA PHE A 777 -12.26 16.09 -28.58
C PHE A 777 -10.89 16.47 -29.17
N GLU A 778 -10.78 17.69 -29.68
CA GLU A 778 -9.50 18.25 -30.14
C GLU A 778 -8.66 18.78 -28.96
N GLU A 779 -9.34 19.29 -27.93
CA GLU A 779 -8.76 19.85 -26.71
C GLU A 779 -9.26 19.07 -25.47
N PRO A 780 -8.48 18.99 -24.37
CA PRO A 780 -8.90 18.24 -23.20
C PRO A 780 -10.18 18.82 -22.58
N LEU A 781 -11.11 17.95 -22.20
CA LEU A 781 -12.30 18.31 -21.43
C LEU A 781 -12.13 17.88 -19.98
N ILE A 782 -12.07 18.85 -19.06
CA ILE A 782 -11.92 18.58 -17.63
C ILE A 782 -13.31 18.65 -16.97
N LEU A 783 -13.66 17.58 -16.26
CA LEU A 783 -14.87 17.45 -15.46
C LEU A 783 -14.49 17.52 -13.99
N LEU A 784 -15.03 18.49 -13.25
CA LEU A 784 -14.79 18.62 -11.81
C LEU A 784 -16.03 19.13 -11.07
N GLY A 785 -16.87 18.22 -10.59
CA GLY A 785 -18.11 18.58 -9.91
C GLY A 785 -19.22 17.52 -10.00
N PRO A 786 -20.46 17.87 -9.61
CA PRO A 786 -21.64 17.00 -9.74
C PRO A 786 -22.08 16.85 -11.20
N ILE A 787 -22.62 15.68 -11.55
CA ILE A 787 -23.16 15.39 -12.88
C ILE A 787 -24.67 15.10 -12.74
N SER A 788 -25.47 15.47 -13.73
CA SER A 788 -26.89 15.10 -13.76
C SER A 788 -27.37 14.80 -15.17
N ALA A 789 -28.46 14.07 -15.31
CA ALA A 789 -29.15 13.85 -16.56
C ALA A 789 -30.62 14.24 -16.44
N SER A 790 -31.17 14.82 -17.50
CA SER A 790 -32.61 15.04 -17.67
C SER A 790 -33.04 14.20 -18.85
N LEU A 791 -33.81 13.15 -18.63
CA LEU A 791 -34.29 12.24 -19.67
C LEU A 791 -35.79 12.31 -19.81
N TRP A 792 -36.29 12.31 -21.05
CA TRP A 792 -37.70 12.13 -21.35
C TRP A 792 -37.96 10.66 -21.61
N LEU A 793 -38.72 10.03 -20.71
CA LEU A 793 -38.87 8.58 -20.65
C LEU A 793 -40.33 8.15 -20.71
N SER A 794 -40.60 7.00 -21.31
CA SER A 794 -41.90 6.31 -21.21
C SER A 794 -41.67 4.80 -21.15
N GLY A 795 -42.60 4.05 -20.59
CA GLY A 795 -42.49 2.59 -20.44
C GLY A 795 -43.79 1.86 -20.74
N ASN A 796 -43.76 0.54 -20.68
CA ASN A 796 -44.95 -0.33 -20.72
C ASN A 796 -45.23 -1.03 -19.37
N THR A 797 -44.48 -0.67 -18.32
CA THR A 797 -44.71 -1.07 -16.92
C THR A 797 -44.89 0.17 -16.06
N ASP A 798 -45.35 0.00 -14.82
CA ASP A 798 -45.60 1.12 -13.89
C ASP A 798 -44.31 1.75 -13.37
N CYS A 799 -43.25 0.96 -13.23
CA CYS A 799 -41.93 1.47 -12.89
C CYS A 799 -40.79 0.59 -13.41
N SER A 800 -39.60 1.17 -13.46
CA SER A 800 -38.33 0.50 -13.74
C SER A 800 -37.20 1.35 -13.16
N ASP A 801 -36.08 0.71 -12.85
CA ASP A 801 -34.84 1.45 -12.61
C ASP A 801 -34.24 1.86 -13.95
N ILE A 802 -33.61 3.05 -13.97
CA ILE A 802 -32.88 3.61 -15.10
C ILE A 802 -31.51 4.03 -14.59
N ILE A 803 -30.47 3.60 -15.29
CA ILE A 803 -29.09 3.92 -14.96
C ILE A 803 -28.48 4.72 -16.10
N VAL A 804 -27.81 5.81 -15.73
CA VAL A 804 -27.04 6.66 -16.65
C VAL A 804 -25.57 6.50 -16.31
N CYS A 805 -24.77 6.09 -17.31
CA CYS A 805 -23.35 5.85 -17.16
C CYS A 805 -22.59 6.85 -18.04
N LEU A 806 -21.60 7.52 -17.44
CA LEU A 806 -20.65 8.37 -18.12
C LEU A 806 -19.37 7.59 -18.36
N GLU A 807 -18.90 7.58 -19.60
CA GLU A 807 -17.81 6.72 -20.05
C GLU A 807 -16.82 7.51 -20.92
N ASP A 808 -15.55 7.13 -20.84
CA ASP A 808 -14.45 7.63 -21.65
C ASP A 808 -14.11 6.61 -22.75
N VAL A 809 -14.24 7.02 -24.01
CA VAL A 809 -13.84 6.20 -25.17
C VAL A 809 -12.47 6.66 -25.66
N PHE A 810 -11.48 5.80 -25.45
CA PHE A 810 -10.10 6.04 -25.85
C PHE A 810 -9.92 5.90 -27.37
N PRO A 811 -8.89 6.53 -27.97
CA PRO A 811 -8.58 6.41 -29.39
C PRO A 811 -8.38 4.97 -29.88
N ASN A 812 -7.96 4.06 -28.98
CA ASN A 812 -7.77 2.63 -29.28
C ASN A 812 -9.05 1.79 -29.13
N GLY A 813 -10.21 2.41 -28.89
CA GLY A 813 -11.49 1.74 -28.72
C GLY A 813 -11.76 1.17 -27.32
N LYS A 814 -10.86 1.36 -26.35
CA LYS A 814 -11.16 1.04 -24.94
C LYS A 814 -12.23 2.00 -24.41
N ILE A 815 -13.19 1.46 -23.66
CA ILE A 815 -14.25 2.21 -23.00
C ILE A 815 -14.09 2.01 -21.50
N ILE A 816 -13.89 3.09 -20.75
CA ILE A 816 -13.71 3.09 -19.30
C ILE A 816 -14.88 3.83 -18.65
N ASN A 817 -15.46 3.30 -17.58
CA ASN A 817 -16.46 4.07 -16.84
C ASN A 817 -15.80 5.21 -16.06
N ILE A 818 -16.44 6.38 -16.08
CA ILE A 818 -16.06 7.55 -15.28
C ILE A 818 -16.90 7.60 -14.01
N GLN A 819 -18.23 7.65 -14.16
CA GLN A 819 -19.20 7.65 -13.07
C GLN A 819 -20.55 7.17 -13.59
N GLU A 820 -21.45 6.86 -12.67
CA GLU A 820 -22.81 6.46 -13.01
C GLU A 820 -23.78 6.87 -11.90
N GLY A 821 -25.06 6.85 -12.23
CA GLY A 821 -26.13 7.08 -11.26
C GLY A 821 -27.38 6.33 -11.66
N ALA A 822 -28.22 6.03 -10.66
CA ALA A 822 -29.45 5.29 -10.84
C ALA A 822 -30.66 6.13 -10.43
N SER A 823 -31.84 5.79 -10.93
CA SER A 823 -33.11 6.31 -10.42
C SER A 823 -34.22 5.31 -10.67
N LYS A 824 -35.11 5.16 -9.69
CA LYS A 824 -36.37 4.44 -9.88
C LYS A 824 -37.37 5.38 -10.54
N VAL A 825 -37.80 5.03 -11.75
CA VAL A 825 -38.71 5.83 -12.57
C VAL A 825 -40.11 5.23 -12.53
N PHE A 826 -41.11 6.07 -12.30
CA PHE A 826 -42.53 5.70 -12.35
C PHE A 826 -43.15 6.23 -13.63
N PHE A 827 -43.68 5.35 -14.47
CA PHE A 827 -44.25 5.71 -15.76
C PHE A 827 -45.76 5.92 -15.66
N LYS A 828 -46.28 6.94 -16.36
CA LYS A 828 -47.73 7.16 -16.55
C LYS A 828 -48.14 6.70 -17.96
N GLY A 829 -48.18 5.39 -18.16
CA GLY A 829 -48.53 4.80 -19.46
C GLY A 829 -47.50 5.14 -20.56
N LYS A 830 -47.99 5.46 -21.76
CA LYS A 830 -47.15 5.67 -22.96
C LYS A 830 -46.62 7.11 -23.13
N GLU A 831 -47.00 8.03 -22.25
CA GLU A 831 -46.60 9.43 -22.36
C GLU A 831 -45.14 9.63 -21.91
N ALA A 832 -44.41 10.50 -22.61
CA ALA A 832 -43.04 10.85 -22.26
C ALA A 832 -43.04 11.78 -21.04
N GLN A 833 -42.25 11.45 -20.04
CA GLN A 833 -42.13 12.23 -18.80
C GLN A 833 -40.68 12.60 -18.57
N LYS A 834 -40.45 13.85 -18.19
CA LYS A 834 -39.13 14.32 -17.81
C LYS A 834 -38.75 13.71 -16.45
N GLN A 835 -37.59 13.08 -16.40
CA GLN A 835 -36.97 12.52 -15.21
C GLN A 835 -35.58 13.10 -15.05
N ASP A 836 -35.35 13.77 -13.93
CA ASP A 836 -34.01 14.20 -13.53
C ASP A 836 -33.34 13.05 -12.74
N ILE A 837 -32.11 12.71 -13.11
CA ILE A 837 -31.32 11.60 -12.57
C ILE A 837 -29.97 12.15 -12.14
N SER A 838 -29.63 11.97 -10.86
CA SER A 838 -28.30 12.31 -10.36
C SER A 838 -27.28 11.32 -10.90
N VAL A 839 -26.13 11.80 -11.35
CA VAL A 839 -24.94 10.98 -11.64
C VAL A 839 -23.87 11.38 -10.64
N TRP A 840 -23.05 10.44 -10.18
CA TRP A 840 -22.06 10.73 -9.14
C TRP A 840 -21.04 11.76 -9.61
N ALA A 841 -20.51 12.55 -8.67
CA ALA A 841 -19.51 13.58 -8.95
C ALA A 841 -18.16 12.98 -9.37
N THR A 842 -17.37 13.73 -10.11
CA THR A 842 -16.04 13.28 -10.55
C THR A 842 -15.03 14.41 -10.62
N GLY A 843 -13.75 14.03 -10.59
CA GLY A 843 -12.61 14.80 -11.05
C GLY A 843 -11.89 14.00 -12.13
N TYR A 844 -12.13 14.28 -13.40
CA TYR A 844 -11.65 13.47 -14.53
C TYR A 844 -11.35 14.34 -15.75
N GLN A 845 -10.32 14.01 -16.54
CA GLN A 845 -9.99 14.67 -17.79
C GLN A 845 -10.16 13.71 -18.97
N LEU A 846 -11.00 14.04 -19.94
CA LEU A 846 -10.97 13.41 -21.26
C LEU A 846 -9.85 14.07 -22.08
N ASN A 847 -8.89 13.26 -22.55
CA ASN A 847 -7.75 13.76 -23.30
C ASN A 847 -8.10 14.00 -24.79
N PRO A 848 -7.31 14.80 -25.53
CA PRO A 848 -7.46 14.90 -26.98
C PRO A 848 -7.52 13.53 -27.67
N GLY A 849 -8.41 13.39 -28.63
CA GLY A 849 -8.71 12.14 -29.33
C GLY A 849 -9.69 11.21 -28.63
N HIS A 850 -10.01 11.45 -27.36
CA HIS A 850 -11.04 10.70 -26.64
C HIS A 850 -12.44 11.19 -27.01
N LYS A 851 -13.45 10.36 -26.76
CA LYS A 851 -14.87 10.75 -26.86
C LYS A 851 -15.56 10.57 -25.53
N LEU A 852 -16.52 11.45 -25.25
CA LEU A 852 -17.47 11.24 -24.18
C LEU A 852 -18.55 10.27 -24.68
N ARG A 853 -18.87 9.27 -23.87
CA ARG A 853 -19.99 8.35 -24.10
C ARG A 853 -20.97 8.40 -22.94
N VAL A 854 -22.25 8.41 -23.26
CA VAL A 854 -23.34 8.22 -22.31
C VAL A 854 -24.08 6.94 -22.65
N THR A 855 -24.12 6.01 -21.70
CA THR A 855 -24.83 4.74 -21.81
C THR A 855 -26.03 4.75 -20.87
N ILE A 856 -27.23 4.55 -21.41
CA ILE A 856 -28.47 4.40 -20.64
C ILE A 856 -28.87 2.93 -20.65
N CYS A 857 -28.95 2.31 -19.48
CA CYS A 857 -29.27 0.89 -19.31
C CYS A 857 -30.23 0.66 -18.11
N PRO A 858 -30.89 -0.51 -18.00
CA PRO A 858 -31.86 -0.78 -16.95
C PRO A 858 -31.26 -1.29 -15.64
N SER A 859 -29.99 -1.71 -15.65
CA SER A 859 -29.38 -2.45 -14.55
C SER A 859 -27.85 -2.35 -14.54
N ARG A 860 -27.27 -2.49 -13.35
CA ARG A 860 -25.83 -2.69 -13.08
C ARG A 860 -25.74 -3.69 -11.93
N PHE A 861 -26.12 -4.94 -12.20
CA PHE A 861 -26.22 -5.98 -11.18
C PHE A 861 -24.86 -6.69 -10.98
N PRO A 862 -24.45 -7.05 -9.74
CA PRO A 862 -25.20 -6.92 -8.49
C PRO A 862 -24.91 -5.63 -7.71
N ARG A 863 -24.19 -4.65 -8.27
CA ARG A 863 -23.91 -3.39 -7.57
C ARG A 863 -25.20 -2.74 -7.06
N PHE A 864 -26.13 -2.47 -7.97
CA PHE A 864 -27.49 -2.10 -7.61
C PHE A 864 -28.37 -3.35 -7.58
N ASN A 865 -29.42 -3.32 -6.76
CA ASN A 865 -30.49 -4.28 -6.88
C ASN A 865 -31.07 -4.23 -8.30
N ARG A 866 -31.47 -5.39 -8.83
CA ARG A 866 -32.15 -5.44 -10.12
C ARG A 866 -33.61 -5.03 -9.94
N SER A 867 -34.10 -4.10 -10.77
CA SER A 867 -35.52 -3.83 -10.89
C SER A 867 -36.24 -5.08 -11.39
N LEU A 868 -37.35 -5.47 -10.77
CA LEU A 868 -38.20 -6.55 -11.32
C LEU A 868 -39.28 -6.02 -12.28
N ASN A 869 -39.22 -4.72 -12.55
CA ASN A 869 -40.22 -3.93 -13.29
C ASN A 869 -41.61 -3.96 -12.64
N THR A 870 -41.63 -4.20 -11.33
CA THR A 870 -42.77 -4.07 -10.44
C THR A 870 -42.46 -3.00 -9.41
N CYS A 871 -43.49 -2.33 -8.93
CA CYS A 871 -43.37 -1.39 -7.82
C CYS A 871 -43.59 -2.08 -6.47
N GLU A 872 -43.43 -3.42 -6.44
CA GLU A 872 -43.45 -4.21 -5.22
C GLU A 872 -42.28 -3.78 -4.31
N PRO A 873 -42.49 -3.68 -2.98
CA PRO A 873 -41.42 -3.44 -2.04
C PRO A 873 -40.34 -4.51 -2.14
N ILE A 874 -39.06 -4.12 -2.14
CA ILE A 874 -37.93 -5.05 -2.36
C ILE A 874 -37.84 -6.15 -1.30
N TYR A 875 -38.43 -5.91 -0.13
CA TYR A 875 -38.56 -6.88 0.96
C TYR A 875 -39.34 -8.14 0.55
N GLU A 876 -40.36 -8.01 -0.32
CA GLU A 876 -41.28 -9.11 -0.69
C GLU A 876 -41.35 -9.38 -2.20
N ALA A 877 -40.78 -8.50 -3.02
CA ALA A 877 -40.83 -8.57 -4.47
C ALA A 877 -40.31 -9.90 -5.01
N LYS A 878 -41.14 -10.57 -5.82
CA LYS A 878 -40.84 -11.87 -6.47
C LYS A 878 -41.28 -11.92 -7.92
N GLN A 879 -42.21 -11.05 -8.33
CA GLN A 879 -42.77 -11.09 -9.67
C GLN A 879 -41.82 -10.40 -10.64
N VAL A 880 -41.49 -11.08 -11.74
CA VAL A 880 -40.56 -10.59 -12.75
C VAL A 880 -41.31 -10.31 -14.03
N HIS A 881 -41.23 -9.06 -14.52
CA HIS A 881 -41.82 -8.67 -15.80
C HIS A 881 -40.74 -8.17 -16.75
N LYS A 882 -40.82 -8.57 -18.02
CA LYS A 882 -40.05 -7.89 -19.07
C LYS A 882 -40.67 -6.52 -19.32
N ALA A 883 -39.84 -5.52 -19.52
CA ALA A 883 -40.30 -4.15 -19.75
C ALA A 883 -39.56 -3.54 -20.95
N THR A 884 -40.27 -2.71 -21.71
CA THR A 884 -39.69 -1.90 -22.79
C THR A 884 -39.67 -0.45 -22.34
N GLN A 885 -38.46 0.06 -22.09
CA GLN A 885 -38.22 1.45 -21.77
C GLN A 885 -37.93 2.22 -23.06
N LYS A 886 -38.40 3.47 -23.13
CA LYS A 886 -38.18 4.35 -24.27
C LYS A 886 -37.58 5.67 -23.83
N ILE A 887 -36.59 6.12 -24.57
CA ILE A 887 -35.94 7.42 -24.43
C ILE A 887 -36.37 8.29 -25.60
N HIS A 888 -36.96 9.43 -25.28
CA HIS A 888 -37.43 10.41 -26.26
C HIS A 888 -36.37 11.49 -26.43
N VAL A 889 -36.05 11.78 -27.69
CA VAL A 889 -35.15 12.84 -28.11
C VAL A 889 -35.91 13.70 -29.10
N GLY A 890 -35.85 15.03 -28.95
CA GLY A 890 -36.39 15.97 -29.93
C GLY A 890 -36.57 17.38 -29.36
N PRO A 891 -37.00 18.36 -30.18
CA PRO A 891 -37.14 19.75 -29.75
C PRO A 891 -38.05 19.93 -28.52
N GLY A 892 -39.12 19.13 -28.41
CA GLY A 892 -40.03 19.12 -27.26
C GLY A 892 -39.66 18.12 -26.16
N THR A 893 -38.64 17.28 -26.38
CA THR A 893 -38.16 16.28 -25.43
C THR A 893 -36.62 16.26 -25.41
N PRO A 894 -35.97 17.36 -24.99
CA PRO A 894 -34.52 17.51 -25.06
C PRO A 894 -33.82 16.72 -23.96
N SER A 895 -33.76 15.39 -24.11
CA SER A 895 -32.98 14.53 -23.22
C SER A 895 -31.50 14.91 -23.29
N GLY A 896 -30.83 15.02 -22.15
CA GLY A 896 -29.43 15.45 -22.09
C GLY A 896 -28.74 15.13 -20.75
N ILE A 897 -27.41 15.19 -20.76
CA ILE A 897 -26.55 15.15 -19.58
C ILE A 897 -25.94 16.52 -19.34
N TYR A 898 -25.78 16.92 -18.08
CA TYR A 898 -25.22 18.20 -17.66
C TYR A 898 -23.89 17.94 -16.96
N LEU A 899 -22.81 18.42 -17.57
CA LEU A 899 -21.45 18.11 -17.17
C LEU A 899 -20.80 19.30 -16.44
N PRO A 900 -20.04 19.05 -15.37
CA PRO A 900 -19.33 20.07 -14.61
C PRO A 900 -18.00 20.43 -15.28
N VAL A 901 -18.05 21.21 -16.35
CA VAL A 901 -16.86 21.60 -17.12
C VAL A 901 -16.01 22.59 -16.33
N TYR A 902 -14.76 22.23 -16.04
CA TYR A 902 -13.85 23.01 -15.20
C TYR A 902 -12.76 23.70 -16.02
N THR A 903 -12.58 25.00 -15.79
CA THR A 903 -11.48 25.77 -16.38
C THR A 903 -10.25 25.70 -15.49
N PHE A 904 -9.26 24.90 -15.89
CA PHE A 904 -8.03 24.74 -15.12
C PHE A 904 -7.10 25.95 -15.30
N ASN A 905 -7.13 26.87 -14.33
CA ASN A 905 -6.19 27.99 -14.30
C ASN A 905 -4.83 27.52 -13.75
N LYS A 906 -3.78 27.52 -14.57
CA LYS A 906 -2.41 27.43 -14.05
C LYS A 906 -2.13 28.70 -13.25
N PRO A 907 -1.60 28.63 -12.02
CA PRO A 907 -1.00 29.81 -11.39
C PRO A 907 0.04 30.39 -12.36
N LYS A 908 -0.02 31.70 -12.58
CA LYS A 908 0.99 32.43 -13.35
C LYS A 908 2.36 32.36 -12.66
#